data_AF-A0A7J4ZTR8-F1
#
_entry.id   AF-A0A7J4ZTR8-F1
#
_cell.length_a   1.000
_cell.length_b   1.000
_cell.length_c   1.000
_cell.angle_alpha   90.00
_cell.angle_beta   90.00
_cell.angle_gamma   90.00
#
_symmetry.space_group_name_H-M   'P 1'
#
loop_
_entity.id
_entity.type
_entity.pdbx_description
1 polymer ?
#
loop_
_entity_poly.entity_id
_entity_poly.type
_entity_poly.pdbx_seq_one_letter_code
_entity_poly.pdbx_strand_id
1 'polypeptide(L)'
;MFAQFLLYPLIVLIVLSPQFSSAAEDAHTMFMKGMSLEASLQTFAARSCFAKAIQIEPDNTGYKEHNAWFLNEYGFSEEAEKFFLNLVKIKPTDTIYRGLAWNQLAVGHLAESVATYREVIPDISSIFLESRALVNIRRRLSEDNAAKINKLLVHISRAPSDTSAQQELFRTYTYQGLWDDAFRIGQQIRNDDPNNLHFRWEFARMLFWSNRLEQADSEFASMAATRPDNPFILWEWAKVLSARNRLEEAGKNLERALLLAPATPEIIKDLAELHARRGDSQKSLKLTQLLLENKERPLIAALTEARCNHFLGNENKAQQLYKQILALYPANQEALWGLAEISVKTGPVYDATNAIKQLETINDSDPRIYELLEILKISNLPRITVQTDWYSNSNNYSRLNSGFDFEGSLWAGLLTKTGYTYSRFSQNGFNTINRQSVFVQAEKKIQHYLAITGRLDGNIYDNQQNHLNLRLSSTVELNSLGVVKLSYDHIDIIDTEPAFGNQFYNPVVSIGAARLKLTTNDYSVYLRQGIVKELALWGKLTYGDYSDDNLKLSSVVGVDYSPELFPNFKAYYSYFFLNYSHKALESAYFDPSDFSAHTTGMAYRVKSDRFIYGGEWNLNYLQRSGGIGNTISIFTGLDIGNTQGLHCEAKYFYQNRGENRDSFSGHYAAQQILLSYFILF
;
A
#
# COMPACT_ATOMS: atom_id res chain seq x y z
N MET A 1 -0.79 -8.58 56.47
CA MET A 1 -1.59 -7.91 57.51
C MET A 1 -2.91 -7.55 56.87
N PHE A 2 -3.82 -8.52 56.83
CA PHE A 2 -5.04 -8.63 57.65
C PHE A 2 -6.27 -8.22 56.82
N ALA A 3 -7.01 -9.25 56.40
CA ALA A 3 -8.45 -9.16 56.18
C ALA A 3 -9.14 -8.94 57.55
N GLN A 4 -10.24 -8.18 57.60
CA GLN A 4 -11.46 -8.53 58.34
C GLN A 4 -12.60 -7.51 58.08
N PHE A 5 -13.68 -8.05 57.50
CA PHE A 5 -15.11 -7.93 57.86
C PHE A 5 -15.94 -6.64 57.69
N LEU A 6 -17.03 -6.85 56.93
CA LEU A 6 -18.39 -6.34 57.08
C LEU A 6 -18.90 -6.31 58.54
N LEU A 7 -19.55 -5.20 58.95
CA LEU A 7 -20.89 -5.16 59.60
C LEU A 7 -21.33 -3.71 59.97
N TYR A 8 -22.58 -3.38 59.64
CA TYR A 8 -23.33 -2.14 59.95
C TYR A 8 -23.59 -1.93 61.48
N PRO A 9 -23.93 -0.72 61.95
CA PRO A 9 -25.36 -0.39 62.14
C PRO A 9 -25.78 1.06 61.84
N LEU A 10 -27.07 1.18 61.53
CA LEU A 10 -27.90 2.38 61.47
C LEU A 10 -27.79 3.20 62.80
N ILE A 11 -27.38 4.47 62.75
CA ILE A 11 -27.72 5.49 63.76
C ILE A 11 -28.11 6.80 63.06
N VAL A 12 -29.20 7.35 63.56
CA VAL A 12 -30.04 8.47 63.11
C VAL A 12 -29.36 9.84 63.27
N LEU A 13 -29.71 10.75 62.34
CA LEU A 13 -29.60 12.21 62.30
C LEU A 13 -29.03 12.96 63.53
N ILE A 14 -28.14 13.93 63.27
CA ILE A 14 -28.40 15.38 63.42
C ILE A 14 -27.40 16.19 62.56
N VAL A 15 -27.98 16.84 61.54
CA VAL A 15 -27.70 18.16 60.96
C VAL A 15 -26.25 18.69 60.98
N LEU A 16 -25.64 18.69 59.80
CA LEU A 16 -25.09 19.87 59.10
C LEU A 16 -24.83 19.45 57.65
N SER A 17 -25.88 19.46 56.84
CA SER A 17 -25.83 19.27 55.40
C SER A 17 -25.11 20.44 54.74
N PRO A 18 -23.97 20.24 54.04
CA PRO A 18 -23.66 21.13 52.93
C PRO A 18 -24.68 20.79 51.83
N GLN A 19 -25.47 21.76 51.40
CA GLN A 19 -26.28 21.63 50.19
C GLN A 19 -25.34 21.30 49.03
N PHE A 20 -25.26 20.03 48.65
CA PHE A 20 -24.77 19.66 47.33
C PHE A 20 -25.71 20.32 46.31
N SER A 21 -25.16 21.09 45.38
CA SER A 21 -25.93 21.63 44.26
C SER A 21 -26.58 20.47 43.50
N SER A 22 -27.82 20.62 43.02
CA SER A 22 -28.55 19.59 42.27
C SER A 22 -27.73 18.96 41.13
N ALA A 23 -26.85 19.74 40.49
CA ALA A 23 -25.94 19.27 39.44
C ALA A 23 -24.92 18.22 39.93
N ALA A 24 -24.43 18.32 41.16
CA ALA A 24 -23.47 17.35 41.71
C ALA A 24 -24.16 16.01 42.04
N GLU A 25 -25.40 16.08 42.52
CA GLU A 25 -26.24 14.90 42.74
C GLU A 25 -26.61 14.22 41.42
N ASP A 26 -26.90 15.00 40.38
CA ASP A 26 -27.14 14.51 39.02
C ASP A 26 -25.90 13.82 38.41
N ALA A 27 -24.71 14.40 38.59
CA ALA A 27 -23.45 13.82 38.12
C ALA A 27 -23.14 12.48 38.82
N HIS A 28 -23.25 12.45 40.15
CA HIS A 28 -23.05 11.23 40.93
C HIS A 28 -24.06 10.14 40.55
N THR A 29 -25.32 10.51 40.33
CA THR A 29 -26.37 9.58 39.88
C THR A 29 -26.04 8.98 38.51
N MET A 30 -25.58 9.80 37.56
CA MET A 30 -25.14 9.32 36.25
C MET A 30 -23.94 8.39 36.36
N PHE A 31 -22.97 8.71 37.22
CA PHE A 31 -21.80 7.87 37.45
C PHE A 31 -22.19 6.50 38.04
N MET A 32 -23.01 6.48 39.10
CA MET A 32 -23.47 5.23 39.73
C MET A 32 -24.31 4.37 38.78
N LYS A 33 -25.12 5.01 37.92
CA LYS A 33 -25.81 4.32 36.83
C LYS A 33 -24.82 3.70 35.84
N GLY A 34 -23.76 4.42 35.48
CA GLY A 34 -22.66 3.90 34.66
C GLY A 34 -22.00 2.66 35.26
N MET A 35 -21.64 2.70 36.54
CA MET A 35 -21.07 1.56 37.29
C MET A 35 -21.98 0.33 37.26
N SER A 36 -23.29 0.52 37.45
CA SER A 36 -24.25 -0.58 37.38
C SER A 36 -24.37 -1.17 35.98
N LEU A 37 -24.35 -0.33 34.95
CA LEU A 37 -24.38 -0.76 33.56
C LEU A 37 -23.11 -1.53 33.17
N GLU A 38 -21.94 -1.05 33.60
CA GLU A 38 -20.64 -1.71 33.43
C GLU A 38 -20.63 -3.10 34.06
N ALA A 39 -21.09 -3.23 35.30
CA ALA A 39 -21.21 -4.53 35.98
C ALA A 39 -22.13 -5.52 35.23
N SER A 40 -23.09 -5.00 34.47
CA SER A 40 -24.00 -5.79 33.63
C SER A 40 -23.53 -5.99 32.18
N LEU A 41 -22.30 -5.54 31.86
CA LEU A 41 -21.66 -5.53 30.54
C LEU A 41 -22.45 -4.73 29.49
N GLN A 42 -23.21 -3.71 29.89
CA GLN A 42 -23.90 -2.76 29.01
C GLN A 42 -22.95 -1.62 28.62
N THR A 43 -21.83 -1.98 27.99
CA THR A 43 -20.65 -1.11 27.81
C THR A 43 -20.96 0.22 27.12
N PHE A 44 -21.70 0.23 26.02
CA PHE A 44 -22.01 1.48 25.30
C PHE A 44 -22.91 2.43 26.11
N ALA A 45 -23.85 1.89 26.88
CA ALA A 45 -24.70 2.67 27.77
C ALA A 45 -23.90 3.20 28.98
N ALA A 46 -23.02 2.37 29.55
CA ALA A 46 -22.11 2.78 30.64
C ALA A 46 -21.21 3.93 30.21
N ARG A 47 -20.56 3.81 29.04
CA ARG A 47 -19.75 4.89 28.42
C ARG A 47 -20.51 6.20 28.30
N SER A 48 -21.76 6.14 27.85
CA SER A 48 -22.63 7.31 27.72
C SER A 48 -22.95 7.96 29.08
N CYS A 49 -23.15 7.16 30.12
CA CYS A 49 -23.36 7.63 31.48
C CYS A 49 -22.10 8.28 32.07
N PHE A 50 -20.92 7.70 31.87
CA PHE A 50 -19.66 8.29 32.33
C PHE A 50 -19.34 9.61 31.63
N ALA A 51 -19.54 9.67 30.31
CA ALA A 51 -19.39 10.92 29.55
C ALA A 51 -20.30 12.03 30.08
N LYS A 52 -21.57 11.71 30.39
CA LYS A 52 -22.52 12.67 30.99
C LYS A 52 -22.09 13.11 32.39
N ALA A 53 -21.65 12.18 33.24
CA ALA A 53 -21.18 12.53 34.59
C ALA A 53 -19.99 13.51 34.53
N ILE A 54 -19.04 13.26 33.62
CA ILE A 54 -17.87 14.14 33.40
C ILE A 54 -18.29 15.48 32.77
N GLN A 55 -19.29 15.50 31.89
CA GLN A 55 -19.80 16.74 31.32
C GLN A 55 -20.40 17.66 32.39
N ILE A 56 -21.08 17.08 33.39
CA ILE A 56 -21.70 17.83 34.50
C ILE A 56 -20.63 18.27 35.51
N GLU A 57 -19.69 17.39 35.87
CA GLU A 57 -18.57 17.69 36.75
C GLU A 57 -17.21 17.50 36.04
N PRO A 58 -16.78 18.47 35.21
CA PRO A 58 -15.56 18.36 34.41
C PRO A 58 -14.28 18.41 35.25
N ASP A 59 -14.34 18.80 36.53
CA ASP A 59 -13.16 18.85 37.41
C ASP A 59 -13.05 17.63 38.33
N ASN A 60 -14.04 16.73 38.32
CA ASN A 60 -14.01 15.53 39.15
C ASN A 60 -12.98 14.53 38.62
N THR A 61 -11.83 14.47 39.29
CA THR A 61 -10.70 13.60 38.89
C THR A 61 -11.02 12.12 39.02
N GLY A 62 -11.88 11.74 39.96
CA GLY A 62 -12.30 10.35 40.16
C GLY A 62 -13.11 9.83 38.97
N TYR A 63 -14.05 10.64 38.46
CA TYR A 63 -14.84 10.27 37.26
C TYR A 63 -13.96 10.14 36.02
N LYS A 64 -13.02 11.07 35.84
CA LYS A 64 -12.05 11.00 34.73
C LYS A 64 -11.16 9.76 34.82
N GLU A 65 -10.66 9.45 36.02
CA GLU A 65 -9.79 8.29 36.23
C GLU A 65 -10.53 6.98 35.97
N HIS A 66 -11.73 6.80 36.51
CA HIS A 66 -12.55 5.63 36.22
C HIS A 66 -12.84 5.50 34.72
N ASN A 67 -13.27 6.58 34.08
CA ASN A 67 -13.58 6.58 32.65
C ASN A 67 -12.34 6.27 31.79
N ALA A 68 -11.14 6.75 32.16
CA ALA A 68 -9.92 6.43 31.45
C ALA A 68 -9.61 4.91 31.47
N TRP A 69 -9.75 4.28 32.65
CA TRP A 69 -9.55 2.83 32.80
C TRP A 69 -10.62 2.02 32.09
N PHE A 70 -11.89 2.43 32.20
CA PHE A 70 -12.99 1.85 31.45
C PHE A 70 -12.72 1.89 29.93
N LEU A 71 -12.37 3.06 29.39
CA LEU A 71 -12.08 3.21 27.96
C LEU A 71 -10.90 2.33 27.52
N ASN A 72 -9.84 2.26 28.33
CA ASN A 72 -8.68 1.40 28.07
C ASN A 72 -9.05 -0.09 28.04
N GLU A 73 -9.79 -0.55 29.04
CA GLU A 73 -10.18 -1.96 29.19
C GLU A 73 -10.99 -2.45 27.98
N TYR A 74 -11.95 -1.64 27.54
CA TYR A 74 -12.81 -1.95 26.39
C TYR A 74 -12.17 -1.60 25.03
N GLY A 75 -10.92 -1.12 25.01
CA GLY A 75 -10.15 -0.89 23.78
C GLY A 75 -10.52 0.39 23.02
N PHE A 76 -11.13 1.36 23.67
CA PHE A 76 -11.46 2.69 23.12
C PHE A 76 -10.25 3.64 23.23
N SER A 77 -9.10 3.26 22.63
CA SER A 77 -7.80 3.86 22.89
C SER A 77 -7.66 5.34 22.53
N GLU A 78 -8.29 5.80 21.44
CA GLU A 78 -8.24 7.21 20.99
C GLU A 78 -8.86 8.16 22.04
N GLU A 79 -9.89 7.71 22.76
CA GLU A 79 -10.47 8.47 23.87
C GLU A 79 -9.71 8.25 25.17
N ALA A 80 -9.30 7.01 25.47
CA ALA A 80 -8.53 6.70 26.67
C ALA A 80 -7.26 7.56 26.75
N GLU A 81 -6.53 7.70 25.63
CA GLU A 81 -5.35 8.56 25.54
C GLU A 81 -5.65 10.00 25.98
N LYS A 82 -6.73 10.61 25.47
CA LYS A 82 -7.12 11.99 25.81
C LYS A 82 -7.35 12.15 27.32
N PHE A 83 -8.02 11.18 27.95
CA PHE A 83 -8.24 11.22 29.40
C PHE A 83 -6.95 10.99 30.19
N PHE A 84 -6.10 10.05 29.80
CA PHE A 84 -4.81 9.83 30.46
C PHE A 84 -3.86 11.03 30.31
N LEU A 85 -3.86 11.71 29.17
CA LEU A 85 -3.11 12.96 28.96
C LEU A 85 -3.57 14.08 29.91
N ASN A 86 -4.85 14.12 30.27
CA ASN A 86 -5.35 15.04 31.29
C ASN A 86 -4.94 14.59 32.70
N LEU A 87 -5.11 13.29 32.98
CA LEU A 87 -4.84 12.72 34.31
C LEU A 87 -3.36 12.79 34.69
N VAL A 88 -2.43 12.57 33.76
CA VAL A 88 -0.99 12.61 34.08
C VAL A 88 -0.55 13.99 34.58
N LYS A 89 -1.21 15.07 34.14
CA LYS A 89 -0.95 16.43 34.60
C LYS A 89 -1.46 16.70 36.02
N ILE A 90 -2.44 15.92 36.47
CA ILE A 90 -3.14 16.11 37.76
C ILE A 90 -2.64 15.09 38.80
N LYS A 91 -2.43 13.84 38.37
CA LYS A 91 -2.09 12.66 39.17
C LYS A 91 -1.01 11.84 38.45
N PRO A 92 0.27 12.27 38.47
CA PRO A 92 1.38 11.60 37.79
C PRO A 92 1.83 10.35 38.57
N THR A 93 1.04 9.28 38.54
CA THR A 93 1.43 7.98 39.13
C THR A 93 1.95 7.03 38.06
N ASP A 94 2.75 6.05 38.49
CA ASP A 94 3.29 5.00 37.60
C ASP A 94 2.19 4.33 36.77
N THR A 95 1.04 4.03 37.38
CA THR A 95 -0.11 3.42 36.71
C THR A 95 -0.72 4.31 35.64
N ILE A 96 -0.84 5.63 35.89
CA ILE A 96 -1.38 6.59 34.92
C ILE A 96 -0.40 6.79 33.75
N TYR A 97 0.90 6.86 34.01
CA TYR A 97 1.92 6.90 32.95
C TYR A 97 1.88 5.67 32.06
N ARG A 98 1.75 4.46 32.64
CA ARG A 98 1.63 3.21 31.85
C ARG A 98 0.34 3.18 31.04
N GLY A 99 -0.78 3.60 31.63
CA GLY A 99 -2.07 3.72 30.94
C GLY A 99 -2.00 4.67 29.74
N LEU A 100 -1.36 5.84 29.92
CA LEU A 100 -1.12 6.80 28.84
C LEU A 100 -0.25 6.19 27.74
N ALA A 101 0.90 5.63 28.13
CA ALA A 101 1.89 5.15 27.18
C ALA A 101 1.38 3.95 26.36
N TRP A 102 0.57 3.05 26.95
CA TRP A 102 -0.12 1.99 26.21
C TRP A 102 -1.08 2.54 25.15
N ASN A 103 -1.91 3.53 25.50
CA ASN A 103 -2.89 4.06 24.57
C ASN A 103 -2.26 4.93 23.47
N GLN A 104 -1.20 5.69 23.77
CA GLN A 104 -0.38 6.37 22.77
C GLN A 104 0.20 5.38 21.74
N LEU A 105 0.73 4.24 22.20
CA LEU A 105 1.24 3.21 21.28
C LEU A 105 0.14 2.58 20.44
N ALA A 106 -1.04 2.32 21.03
CA ALA A 106 -2.19 1.75 20.32
C ALA A 106 -2.72 2.70 19.23
N VAL A 107 -2.72 4.01 19.48
CA VAL A 107 -3.12 5.05 18.53
C VAL A 107 -2.05 5.25 17.44
N GLY A 108 -0.77 5.06 17.76
CA GLY A 108 0.35 5.18 16.82
C GLY A 108 1.32 6.32 17.12
N HIS A 109 1.18 6.98 18.28
CA HIS A 109 2.07 8.01 18.82
C HIS A 109 3.29 7.36 19.52
N LEU A 110 4.17 6.73 18.72
CA LEU A 110 5.29 5.94 19.25
C LEU A 110 6.31 6.78 20.03
N ALA A 111 6.68 7.95 19.52
CA ALA A 111 7.65 8.82 20.15
C ALA A 111 7.17 9.27 21.54
N GLU A 112 5.90 9.69 21.62
CA GLU A 112 5.22 10.09 22.85
C GLU A 112 5.07 8.92 23.82
N SER A 113 4.71 7.73 23.32
CA SER A 113 4.63 6.51 24.14
C SER A 113 5.99 6.18 24.78
N VAL A 114 7.06 6.17 24.00
CA VAL A 114 8.42 5.90 24.50
C VAL A 114 8.85 6.96 25.51
N ALA A 115 8.56 8.24 25.26
CA ALA A 115 8.85 9.32 26.21
C ALA A 115 8.09 9.12 27.53
N THR A 116 6.80 8.80 27.46
CA THR A 116 5.94 8.56 28.63
C THR A 116 6.40 7.34 29.44
N TYR A 117 6.84 6.26 28.78
CA TYR A 117 7.41 5.09 29.46
C TYR A 117 8.73 5.37 30.19
N ARG A 118 9.54 6.31 29.71
CA ARG A 118 10.82 6.65 30.35
C ARG A 118 10.62 7.28 31.74
N GLU A 119 9.50 7.93 31.99
CA GLU A 119 9.15 8.47 33.32
C GLU A 119 9.01 7.39 34.39
N VAL A 120 8.69 6.16 33.97
CA VAL A 120 8.42 5.03 34.87
C VAL A 120 9.42 3.88 34.76
N ILE A 121 10.18 3.84 33.67
CA ILE A 121 11.24 2.86 33.42
C ILE A 121 12.55 3.63 33.15
N PRO A 122 13.24 4.13 34.20
CA PRO A 122 14.32 5.11 34.07
C PRO A 122 15.64 4.56 33.49
N ASP A 123 15.78 3.23 33.33
CA ASP A 123 16.99 2.59 32.81
C ASP A 123 17.03 2.50 31.27
N ILE A 124 16.13 3.22 30.59
CA ILE A 124 16.09 3.29 29.12
C ILE A 124 16.94 4.48 28.68
N SER A 125 18.17 4.22 28.25
CA SER A 125 19.08 5.25 27.73
C SER A 125 18.42 6.12 26.65
N SER A 126 18.58 7.44 26.76
CA SER A 126 18.11 8.46 25.80
C SER A 126 18.83 8.41 24.45
N ILE A 127 19.94 7.66 24.37
CA ILE A 127 20.76 7.51 23.15
C ILE A 127 20.13 6.51 22.16
N PHE A 128 19.19 5.66 22.62
CA PHE A 128 18.56 4.69 21.74
C PHE A 128 17.51 5.34 20.83
N LEU A 129 17.52 4.96 19.54
CA LEU A 129 16.39 5.13 18.63
C LEU A 129 15.12 4.56 19.28
N GLU A 130 13.98 5.20 19.03
CA GLU A 130 12.67 4.85 19.63
C GLU A 130 12.35 3.35 19.52
N SER A 131 12.75 2.73 18.40
CA SER A 131 12.60 1.30 18.15
C SER A 131 13.29 0.42 19.19
N ARG A 132 14.55 0.74 19.53
CA ARG A 132 15.33 -0.01 20.52
C ARG A 132 14.88 0.32 21.94
N ALA A 133 14.36 1.51 22.17
CA ALA A 133 13.71 1.86 23.44
C ALA A 133 12.44 1.02 23.67
N LEU A 134 11.58 0.84 22.66
CA LEU A 134 10.36 0.04 22.77
C LEU A 134 10.65 -1.43 23.09
N VAL A 135 11.66 -2.04 22.46
CA VAL A 135 12.10 -3.42 22.78
C VAL A 135 12.51 -3.54 24.25
N ASN A 136 13.29 -2.58 24.75
CA ASN A 136 13.70 -2.56 26.16
C ASN A 136 12.52 -2.36 27.11
N ILE A 137 11.57 -1.47 26.78
CA ILE A 137 10.33 -1.26 27.54
C ILE A 137 9.57 -2.58 27.64
N ARG A 138 9.34 -3.26 26.51
CA ARG A 138 8.62 -4.55 26.47
C ARG A 138 9.29 -5.63 27.30
N ARG A 139 10.62 -5.76 27.18
CA ARG A 139 11.39 -6.68 28.03
C ARG A 139 11.17 -6.37 29.51
N ARG A 140 11.21 -5.10 29.89
CA ARG A 140 11.02 -4.72 31.29
C ARG A 140 9.60 -4.97 31.78
N LEU A 141 8.58 -4.62 30.99
CA LEU A 141 7.19 -4.92 31.30
C LEU A 141 6.96 -6.44 31.46
N SER A 142 7.60 -7.23 30.60
CA SER A 142 7.60 -8.69 30.65
C SER A 142 8.25 -9.23 31.94
N GLU A 143 9.38 -8.66 32.38
CA GLU A 143 10.02 -8.99 33.66
C GLU A 143 9.16 -8.63 34.86
N ASP A 144 8.55 -7.44 34.86
CA ASP A 144 7.64 -6.97 35.90
C ASP A 144 6.43 -7.93 36.03
N ASN A 145 5.85 -8.34 34.90
CA ASN A 145 4.76 -9.32 34.83
C ASN A 145 5.18 -10.71 35.32
N ALA A 146 6.38 -11.19 34.95
CA ALA A 146 6.90 -12.48 35.43
C ALA A 146 7.08 -12.47 36.96
N ALA A 147 7.60 -11.38 37.52
CA ALA A 147 7.71 -11.20 38.97
C ALA A 147 6.32 -11.16 39.64
N LYS A 148 5.34 -10.51 39.00
CA LYS A 148 3.95 -10.46 39.47
C LYS A 148 3.29 -11.84 39.46
N ILE A 149 3.46 -12.62 38.39
CA ILE A 149 2.97 -14.00 38.28
C ILE A 149 3.48 -14.85 39.45
N ASN A 150 4.78 -14.80 39.74
CA ASN A 150 5.37 -15.56 40.86
C ASN A 150 4.76 -15.19 42.21
N LYS A 151 4.53 -13.89 42.46
CA LYS A 151 3.87 -13.42 43.70
C LYS A 151 2.43 -13.91 43.80
N LEU A 152 1.67 -13.85 42.70
CA LEU A 152 0.29 -14.30 42.64
C LEU A 152 0.17 -15.81 42.85
N LEU A 153 1.06 -16.60 42.24
CA LEU A 153 1.10 -18.06 42.44
C LEU A 153 1.34 -18.43 43.91
N VAL A 154 2.29 -17.76 44.58
CA VAL A 154 2.54 -17.97 46.02
C VAL A 154 1.32 -17.56 46.85
N HIS A 155 0.68 -16.43 46.54
CA HIS A 155 -0.53 -15.98 47.24
C HIS A 155 -1.69 -16.97 47.09
N ILE A 156 -2.00 -17.37 45.85
CA ILE A 156 -3.08 -18.32 45.54
C ILE A 156 -2.81 -19.69 46.17
N SER A 157 -1.55 -20.14 46.28
CA SER A 157 -1.22 -21.39 46.99
C SER A 157 -1.61 -21.37 48.48
N ARG A 158 -1.69 -20.18 49.09
CA ARG A 158 -2.07 -19.97 50.50
C ARG A 158 -3.54 -19.59 50.66
N ALA A 159 -4.12 -18.95 49.65
CA ALA A 159 -5.52 -18.54 49.60
C ALA A 159 -6.17 -18.99 48.27
N PRO A 160 -6.45 -20.31 48.08
CA PRO A 160 -6.93 -20.82 46.80
C PRO A 160 -8.32 -20.31 46.39
N SER A 161 -9.11 -19.77 47.33
CA SER A 161 -10.44 -19.22 47.09
C SER A 161 -10.43 -17.72 46.75
N ASP A 162 -9.26 -17.08 46.67
CA ASP A 162 -9.16 -15.65 46.31
C ASP A 162 -9.34 -15.48 44.80
N THR A 163 -10.59 -15.38 44.36
CA THR A 163 -10.96 -15.20 42.95
C THR A 163 -10.37 -13.92 42.35
N SER A 164 -10.19 -12.85 43.14
CA SER A 164 -9.60 -11.60 42.64
C SER A 164 -8.14 -11.81 42.26
N ALA A 165 -7.37 -12.51 43.11
CA ALA A 165 -5.99 -12.86 42.79
C ALA A 165 -5.89 -13.83 41.59
N GLN A 166 -6.82 -14.78 41.48
CA GLN A 166 -6.90 -15.68 40.33
C GLN A 166 -7.18 -14.93 39.03
N GLN A 167 -8.12 -13.98 39.04
CA GLN A 167 -8.44 -13.13 37.88
C GLN A 167 -7.25 -12.23 37.51
N GLU A 168 -6.54 -11.68 38.49
CA GLU A 168 -5.33 -10.91 38.24
C GLU A 168 -4.22 -11.79 37.61
N LEU A 169 -4.09 -13.04 38.05
CA LEU A 169 -3.16 -14.00 37.46
C LEU A 169 -3.58 -14.35 36.02
N PHE A 170 -4.87 -14.59 35.77
CA PHE A 170 -5.42 -14.79 34.43
C PHE A 170 -5.08 -13.63 33.47
N ARG A 171 -5.33 -12.38 33.90
CA ARG A 171 -5.03 -11.18 33.10
C ARG A 171 -3.52 -11.05 32.85
N THR A 172 -2.71 -11.31 33.87
CA THR A 172 -1.24 -11.23 33.74
C THR A 172 -0.71 -12.29 32.78
N TYR A 173 -1.20 -13.54 32.83
CA TYR A 173 -0.87 -14.56 31.82
C TYR A 173 -1.31 -14.14 30.41
N THR A 174 -2.50 -13.55 30.28
CA THR A 174 -3.03 -13.06 29.00
C THR A 174 -2.14 -11.97 28.42
N TYR A 175 -1.75 -10.96 29.20
CA TYR A 175 -0.85 -9.88 28.75
C TYR A 175 0.56 -10.37 28.41
N GLN A 176 1.01 -11.45 29.05
CA GLN A 176 2.30 -12.08 28.81
C GLN A 176 2.29 -13.01 27.58
N GLY A 177 1.12 -13.28 26.98
CA GLY A 177 0.97 -14.23 25.89
C GLY A 177 1.12 -15.70 26.32
N LEU A 178 1.01 -15.99 27.62
CA LEU A 178 1.05 -17.35 28.16
C LEU A 178 -0.34 -18.00 28.04
N TRP A 179 -0.73 -18.26 26.79
CA TRP A 179 -2.10 -18.62 26.42
C TRP A 179 -2.63 -19.89 27.09
N ASP A 180 -1.80 -20.92 27.25
CA ASP A 180 -2.21 -22.19 27.87
C ASP A 180 -2.44 -22.05 29.38
N ASP A 181 -1.60 -21.27 30.07
CA ASP A 181 -1.78 -20.98 31.49
C ASP A 181 -3.01 -20.10 31.73
N ALA A 182 -3.18 -19.05 30.91
CA ALA A 182 -4.37 -18.21 30.92
C ALA A 182 -5.64 -19.03 30.67
N PHE A 183 -5.61 -19.94 29.69
CA PHE A 183 -6.74 -20.82 29.39
C PHE A 183 -7.11 -21.70 30.59
N ARG A 184 -6.14 -22.35 31.24
CA ARG A 184 -6.38 -23.28 32.35
C ARG A 184 -7.02 -22.58 33.55
N ILE A 185 -6.43 -21.47 34.01
CA ILE A 185 -6.97 -20.74 35.15
C ILE A 185 -8.29 -20.04 34.79
N GLY A 186 -8.42 -19.53 33.57
CA GLY A 186 -9.64 -18.89 33.11
C GLY A 186 -10.82 -19.86 33.01
N GLN A 187 -10.56 -21.09 32.57
CA GLN A 187 -11.58 -22.15 32.57
C GLN A 187 -12.05 -22.47 33.99
N GLN A 188 -11.14 -22.51 34.97
CA GLN A 188 -11.49 -22.73 36.37
C GLN A 188 -12.37 -21.59 36.90
N ILE A 189 -11.92 -20.33 36.79
CA ILE A 189 -12.67 -19.16 37.29
C ILE A 189 -14.07 -19.10 36.66
N ARG A 190 -14.17 -19.38 35.35
CA ARG A 190 -15.44 -19.42 34.62
C ARG A 190 -16.38 -20.54 35.12
N ASN A 191 -15.83 -21.68 35.53
CA ASN A 191 -16.63 -22.78 36.09
C ASN A 191 -17.08 -22.48 37.53
N ASP A 192 -16.24 -21.78 38.31
CA ASP A 192 -16.52 -21.40 39.69
C ASP A 192 -17.60 -20.30 39.77
N ASP A 193 -17.62 -19.35 38.83
CA ASP A 193 -18.67 -18.35 38.68
C ASP A 193 -19.16 -18.21 37.22
N PRO A 194 -20.07 -19.08 36.77
CA PRO A 194 -20.60 -19.06 35.41
C PRO A 194 -21.43 -17.82 35.05
N ASN A 195 -21.87 -17.05 36.06
CA ASN A 195 -22.74 -15.89 35.88
C ASN A 195 -21.96 -14.56 35.83
N ASN A 196 -20.65 -14.59 36.10
CA ASN A 196 -19.79 -13.42 35.96
C ASN A 196 -19.60 -13.05 34.48
N LEU A 197 -20.53 -12.28 33.95
CA LEU A 197 -20.58 -11.91 32.54
C LEU A 197 -19.33 -11.14 32.10
N HIS A 198 -18.79 -10.30 32.98
CA HIS A 198 -17.58 -9.53 32.72
C HIS A 198 -16.37 -10.46 32.56
N PHE A 199 -16.13 -11.37 33.52
CA PHE A 199 -15.03 -12.33 33.41
C PHE A 199 -15.20 -13.27 32.21
N ARG A 200 -16.44 -13.69 31.90
CA ARG A 200 -16.71 -14.50 30.70
C ARG A 200 -16.35 -13.78 29.41
N TRP A 201 -16.58 -12.46 29.33
CA TRP A 201 -16.11 -11.64 28.21
C TRP A 201 -14.57 -11.61 28.13
N GLU A 202 -13.87 -11.38 29.25
CA GLU A 202 -12.41 -11.40 29.27
C GLU A 202 -11.84 -12.76 28.82
N PHE A 203 -12.45 -13.85 29.30
CA PHE A 203 -12.09 -15.21 28.91
C PHE A 203 -12.33 -15.44 27.41
N ALA A 204 -13.48 -15.06 26.89
CA ALA A 204 -13.80 -15.16 25.46
C ALA A 204 -12.85 -14.32 24.58
N ARG A 205 -12.43 -13.15 25.06
CA ARG A 205 -11.46 -12.28 24.38
C ARG A 205 -10.06 -12.88 24.38
N MET A 206 -9.63 -13.51 25.48
CA MET A 206 -8.38 -14.28 25.53
C MET A 206 -8.44 -15.46 24.55
N LEU A 207 -9.57 -16.18 24.46
CA LEU A 207 -9.76 -17.26 23.48
C LEU A 207 -9.64 -16.73 22.04
N PHE A 208 -10.20 -15.55 21.76
CA PHE A 208 -10.07 -14.91 20.45
C PHE A 208 -8.61 -14.54 20.13
N TRP A 209 -7.92 -13.87 21.05
CA TRP A 209 -6.51 -13.49 20.85
C TRP A 209 -5.53 -14.66 20.77
N SER A 210 -5.82 -15.77 21.45
CA SER A 210 -5.05 -17.01 21.35
C SER A 210 -5.46 -17.91 20.17
N ASN A 211 -6.25 -17.37 19.22
CA ASN A 211 -6.74 -18.06 18.03
C ASN A 211 -7.58 -19.32 18.29
N ARG A 212 -8.18 -19.44 19.48
CA ARG A 212 -9.12 -20.51 19.87
C ARG A 212 -10.54 -20.15 19.44
N LEU A 213 -10.72 -19.89 18.15
CA LEU A 213 -11.92 -19.25 17.60
C LEU A 213 -13.22 -20.04 17.85
N GLU A 214 -13.16 -21.37 17.82
CA GLU A 214 -14.34 -22.23 18.10
C GLU A 214 -14.85 -22.06 19.54
N GLN A 215 -13.91 -22.01 20.49
CA GLN A 215 -14.24 -21.85 21.91
C GLN A 215 -14.74 -20.44 22.20
N ALA A 216 -14.12 -19.42 21.58
CA ALA A 216 -14.60 -18.04 21.67
C ALA A 216 -16.02 -17.89 21.10
N ASP A 217 -16.31 -18.52 19.97
CA ASP A 217 -17.64 -18.52 19.34
C ASP A 217 -18.69 -19.15 20.28
N SER A 218 -18.38 -20.32 20.85
CA SER A 218 -19.25 -20.99 21.84
C SER A 218 -19.52 -20.11 23.08
N GLU A 219 -18.51 -19.41 23.59
CA GLU A 219 -18.67 -18.49 24.71
C GLU A 219 -19.60 -17.34 24.39
N PHE A 220 -19.34 -16.63 23.29
CA PHE A 220 -20.15 -15.50 22.90
C PHE A 220 -21.57 -15.91 22.49
N ALA A 221 -21.75 -17.06 21.86
CA ALA A 221 -23.08 -17.61 21.56
C ALA A 221 -23.88 -17.87 22.84
N SER A 222 -23.26 -18.46 23.86
CA SER A 222 -23.88 -18.67 25.17
C SER A 222 -24.21 -17.35 25.87
N MET A 223 -23.30 -16.37 25.85
CA MET A 223 -23.55 -15.05 26.41
C MET A 223 -24.72 -14.35 25.69
N ALA A 224 -24.75 -14.37 24.36
CA ALA A 224 -25.81 -13.79 23.54
C ALA A 224 -27.16 -14.50 23.75
N ALA A 225 -27.18 -15.82 24.02
CA ALA A 225 -28.40 -16.53 24.34
C ALA A 225 -29.03 -16.05 25.66
N THR A 226 -28.19 -15.74 26.67
CA THR A 226 -28.66 -15.21 27.96
C THR A 226 -28.94 -13.72 27.95
N ARG A 227 -28.28 -12.97 27.05
CA ARG A 227 -28.38 -11.50 26.90
C ARG A 227 -28.57 -11.13 25.42
N PRO A 228 -29.71 -11.48 24.80
CA PRO A 228 -29.91 -11.31 23.36
C PRO A 228 -29.99 -9.84 22.91
N ASP A 229 -30.26 -8.93 23.84
CA ASP A 229 -30.38 -7.48 23.59
C ASP A 229 -29.19 -6.69 24.16
N ASN A 230 -28.02 -7.32 24.29
CA ASN A 230 -26.79 -6.62 24.63
C ASN A 230 -25.98 -6.33 23.36
N PRO A 231 -25.93 -5.06 22.89
CA PRO A 231 -25.22 -4.69 21.65
C PRO A 231 -23.72 -4.95 21.73
N PHE A 232 -23.10 -4.83 22.90
CA PHE A 232 -21.66 -5.06 23.07
C PHE A 232 -21.30 -6.54 22.90
N ILE A 233 -22.10 -7.45 23.45
CA ILE A 233 -21.90 -8.90 23.27
C ILE A 233 -22.10 -9.30 21.80
N LEU A 234 -23.14 -8.77 21.15
CA LEU A 234 -23.40 -9.04 19.72
C LEU A 234 -22.25 -8.53 18.84
N TRP A 235 -21.70 -7.36 19.14
CA TRP A 235 -20.56 -6.78 18.45
C TRP A 235 -19.28 -7.63 18.62
N GLU A 236 -18.92 -8.00 19.85
CA GLU A 236 -17.76 -8.86 20.10
C GLU A 236 -17.92 -10.25 19.47
N TRP A 237 -19.13 -10.82 19.50
CA TRP A 237 -19.40 -12.09 18.83
C TRP A 237 -19.22 -11.98 17.31
N ALA A 238 -19.67 -10.89 16.71
CA ALA A 238 -19.52 -10.66 15.27
C ALA A 238 -18.06 -10.58 14.84
N LYS A 239 -17.15 -10.07 15.68
CA LYS A 239 -15.70 -10.08 15.42
C LYS A 239 -15.15 -11.51 15.38
N VAL A 240 -15.57 -12.37 16.32
CA VAL A 240 -15.21 -13.80 16.31
C VAL A 240 -15.76 -14.51 15.06
N LEU A 241 -17.04 -14.31 14.74
CA LEU A 241 -17.67 -14.88 13.55
C LEU A 241 -16.97 -14.42 12.25
N SER A 242 -16.56 -13.14 12.20
CA SER A 242 -15.82 -12.57 11.07
C SER A 242 -14.44 -13.20 10.88
N ALA A 243 -13.73 -13.50 11.97
CA ALA A 243 -12.44 -14.21 11.94
C ALA A 243 -12.61 -15.68 11.55
N ARG A 244 -13.76 -16.30 11.88
CA ARG A 244 -14.17 -17.63 11.42
C ARG A 244 -14.69 -17.66 9.98
N ASN A 245 -14.64 -16.54 9.26
CA ASN A 245 -15.19 -16.38 7.91
C ASN A 245 -16.71 -16.65 7.79
N ARG A 246 -17.45 -16.60 8.91
CA ARG A 246 -18.93 -16.71 8.95
C ARG A 246 -19.55 -15.32 8.77
N LEU A 247 -19.29 -14.72 7.61
CA LEU A 247 -19.56 -13.30 7.37
C LEU A 247 -21.04 -12.97 7.50
N GLU A 248 -21.94 -13.80 6.97
CA GLU A 248 -23.39 -13.58 7.02
C GLU A 248 -23.93 -13.41 8.45
N GLU A 249 -23.51 -14.30 9.34
CA GLU A 249 -23.94 -14.29 10.73
C GLU A 249 -23.34 -13.11 11.50
N ALA A 250 -22.07 -12.78 11.23
CA ALA A 250 -21.44 -11.58 11.77
C ALA A 250 -22.24 -10.31 11.39
N GLY A 251 -22.72 -10.24 10.15
CA GLY A 251 -23.51 -9.09 9.68
C GLY A 251 -24.84 -8.95 10.38
N LYS A 252 -25.57 -10.06 10.57
CA LYS A 252 -26.83 -10.05 11.33
C LYS A 252 -26.61 -9.57 12.77
N ASN A 253 -25.52 -10.01 13.40
CA ASN A 253 -25.19 -9.58 14.75
C ASN A 253 -24.81 -8.10 14.81
N LEU A 254 -24.03 -7.59 13.86
CA LEU A 254 -23.68 -6.16 13.77
C LEU A 254 -24.87 -5.28 13.46
N GLU A 255 -25.76 -5.67 12.54
CA GLU A 255 -26.99 -4.95 12.24
C GLU A 255 -27.88 -4.86 13.48
N ARG A 256 -28.06 -5.96 14.22
CA ARG A 256 -28.81 -5.95 15.48
C ARG A 256 -28.12 -5.11 16.55
N ALA A 257 -26.80 -5.19 16.67
CA ALA A 257 -26.04 -4.39 17.62
C ALA A 257 -26.19 -2.88 17.32
N LEU A 258 -26.16 -2.49 16.04
CA LEU A 258 -26.33 -1.11 15.60
C LEU A 258 -27.76 -0.60 15.85
N LEU A 259 -28.78 -1.46 15.69
CA LEU A 259 -30.16 -1.11 16.04
C LEU A 259 -30.33 -0.82 17.54
N LEU A 260 -29.66 -1.62 18.39
CA LEU A 260 -29.73 -1.49 19.86
C LEU A 260 -28.87 -0.36 20.41
N ALA A 261 -27.76 -0.02 19.73
CA ALA A 261 -26.89 1.11 20.06
C ALA A 261 -26.60 1.95 18.81
N PRO A 262 -27.57 2.77 18.36
CA PRO A 262 -27.40 3.65 17.20
C PRO A 262 -26.22 4.60 17.40
N ALA A 263 -25.55 4.96 16.31
CA ALA A 263 -24.42 5.89 16.31
C ALA A 263 -23.17 5.43 17.11
N THR A 264 -22.98 4.11 17.27
CA THR A 264 -21.75 3.54 17.87
C THR A 264 -20.67 3.37 16.81
N PRO A 265 -19.58 4.16 16.82
CA PRO A 265 -18.57 4.16 15.76
C PRO A 265 -17.89 2.80 15.56
N GLU A 266 -17.69 2.04 16.63
CA GLU A 266 -17.04 0.73 16.60
C GLU A 266 -17.89 -0.31 15.84
N ILE A 267 -19.21 -0.28 16.03
CA ILE A 267 -20.14 -1.16 15.29
C ILE A 267 -20.24 -0.72 13.83
N ILE A 268 -20.29 0.59 13.58
CA ILE A 268 -20.35 1.14 12.21
C ILE A 268 -19.08 0.78 11.43
N LYS A 269 -17.91 0.89 12.06
CA LYS A 269 -16.62 0.45 11.49
C LYS A 269 -16.69 -1.01 11.04
N ASP A 270 -16.97 -1.92 11.98
CA ASP A 270 -16.91 -3.35 11.69
C ASP A 270 -17.98 -3.77 10.67
N LEU A 271 -19.15 -3.12 10.67
CA LEU A 271 -20.18 -3.36 9.67
C LEU A 271 -19.78 -2.83 8.27
N ALA A 272 -19.14 -1.66 8.20
CA ALA A 272 -18.63 -1.11 6.95
C ALA A 272 -17.55 -2.01 6.32
N GLU A 273 -16.62 -2.51 7.15
CA GLU A 273 -15.58 -3.44 6.74
C GLU A 273 -16.15 -4.78 6.32
N LEU A 274 -17.14 -5.30 7.02
CA LEU A 274 -17.81 -6.55 6.67
C LEU A 274 -18.49 -6.43 5.30
N HIS A 275 -19.20 -5.33 5.03
CA HIS A 275 -19.78 -5.07 3.71
C HIS A 275 -18.70 -4.96 2.63
N ALA A 276 -17.57 -4.30 2.92
CA ALA A 276 -16.44 -4.22 1.99
C ALA A 276 -15.90 -5.62 1.64
N ARG A 277 -15.71 -6.49 2.64
CA ARG A 277 -15.26 -7.89 2.45
C ARG A 277 -16.22 -8.74 1.62
N ARG A 278 -17.51 -8.42 1.64
CA ARG A 278 -18.53 -9.08 0.81
C ARG A 278 -18.66 -8.48 -0.60
N GLY A 279 -17.98 -7.38 -0.88
CA GLY A 279 -18.11 -6.63 -2.14
C GLY A 279 -19.30 -5.67 -2.20
N ASP A 280 -20.00 -5.44 -1.07
CA ASP A 280 -21.14 -4.53 -0.97
C ASP A 280 -20.67 -3.05 -0.90
N SER A 281 -20.05 -2.56 -1.97
CA SER A 281 -19.42 -1.23 -2.03
C SER A 281 -20.33 -0.09 -1.59
N GLN A 282 -21.60 -0.08 -2.03
CA GLN A 282 -22.54 1.01 -1.70
C GLN A 282 -22.85 1.08 -0.20
N LYS A 283 -23.06 -0.06 0.46
CA LYS A 283 -23.34 -0.11 1.91
C LYS A 283 -22.11 0.27 2.72
N SER A 284 -20.96 -0.27 2.32
CA SER A 284 -19.67 0.04 2.96
C SER A 284 -19.37 1.54 2.91
N LEU A 285 -19.40 2.14 1.72
CA LEU A 285 -19.11 3.58 1.55
C LEU A 285 -20.07 4.48 2.32
N LYS A 286 -21.36 4.13 2.39
CA LYS A 286 -22.35 4.90 3.17
C LYS A 286 -22.04 4.90 4.67
N LEU A 287 -21.66 3.74 5.22
CA LEU A 287 -21.30 3.62 6.64
C LEU A 287 -19.98 4.33 6.95
N THR A 288 -19.00 4.22 6.05
CA THR A 288 -17.73 4.95 6.15
C THR A 288 -17.95 6.46 6.11
N GLN A 289 -18.84 6.96 5.26
CA GLN A 289 -19.18 8.38 5.20
C GLN A 289 -19.80 8.87 6.52
N LEU A 290 -20.68 8.08 7.13
CA LEU A 290 -21.27 8.40 8.43
C LEU A 290 -20.21 8.56 9.53
N LEU A 291 -19.13 7.77 9.49
CA LEU A 291 -18.00 7.94 10.42
C LEU A 291 -17.20 9.20 10.13
N LEU A 292 -16.93 9.52 8.87
CA LEU A 292 -16.17 10.70 8.46
C LEU A 292 -16.89 12.02 8.80
N GLU A 293 -18.22 12.01 8.85
CA GLU A 293 -19.02 13.15 9.30
C GLU A 293 -18.84 13.43 10.81
N ASN A 294 -18.51 12.41 11.61
CA ASN A 294 -18.24 12.55 13.03
C ASN A 294 -16.76 12.89 13.29
N LYS A 295 -16.49 14.18 13.53
CA LYS A 295 -15.13 14.72 13.72
C LYS A 295 -14.51 14.41 15.09
N GLU A 296 -15.23 13.81 16.04
CA GLU A 296 -14.69 13.56 17.38
C GLU A 296 -13.68 12.41 17.42
N ARG A 297 -13.70 11.54 16.40
CA ARG A 297 -12.88 10.32 16.28
C ARG A 297 -12.28 10.19 14.88
N PRO A 298 -11.36 11.07 14.50
CA PRO A 298 -10.80 11.09 13.15
C PRO A 298 -10.00 9.82 12.81
N LEU A 299 -9.34 9.18 13.78
CA LEU A 299 -8.51 8.00 13.49
C LEU A 299 -9.36 6.79 13.10
N ILE A 300 -10.40 6.44 13.87
CA ILE A 300 -11.27 5.30 13.55
C ILE A 300 -11.93 5.47 12.18
N ALA A 301 -12.36 6.69 11.84
CA ALA A 301 -12.98 6.98 10.56
C ALA A 301 -11.99 6.81 9.39
N ALA A 302 -10.78 7.38 9.52
CA ALA A 302 -9.74 7.27 8.49
C ALA A 302 -9.30 5.81 8.26
N LEU A 303 -9.07 5.05 9.34
CA LEU A 303 -8.73 3.62 9.27
C LEU A 303 -9.84 2.81 8.59
N THR A 304 -11.10 3.09 8.92
CA THR A 304 -12.25 2.42 8.29
C THR A 304 -12.28 2.70 6.80
N GLU A 305 -12.07 3.95 6.36
CA GLU A 305 -12.05 4.28 4.94
C GLU A 305 -10.91 3.56 4.21
N ALA A 306 -9.70 3.57 4.79
CA ALA A 306 -8.54 2.90 4.20
C ALA A 306 -8.81 1.39 4.04
N ARG A 307 -9.33 0.75 5.08
CA ARG A 307 -9.57 -0.70 5.12
C ARG A 307 -10.75 -1.14 4.25
N CYS A 308 -11.80 -0.35 4.18
CA CYS A 308 -12.90 -0.61 3.24
C CYS A 308 -12.43 -0.51 1.79
N ASN A 309 -11.63 0.52 1.44
CA ASN A 309 -11.06 0.62 0.09
C ASN A 309 -10.08 -0.53 -0.20
N HIS A 310 -9.34 -1.00 0.79
CA HIS A 310 -8.48 -2.17 0.66
C HIS A 310 -9.31 -3.41 0.28
N PHE A 311 -10.35 -3.75 1.06
CA PHE A 311 -11.18 -4.92 0.77
C PHE A 311 -11.98 -4.83 -0.53
N LEU A 312 -12.34 -3.61 -0.96
CA LEU A 312 -13.01 -3.38 -2.25
C LEU A 312 -12.05 -3.42 -3.46
N GLY A 313 -10.75 -3.65 -3.25
CA GLY A 313 -9.76 -3.70 -4.34
C GLY A 313 -9.34 -2.32 -4.88
N ASN A 314 -9.72 -1.23 -4.20
CA ASN A 314 -9.27 0.12 -4.52
C ASN A 314 -7.85 0.37 -3.98
N GLU A 315 -6.89 -0.45 -4.41
CA GLU A 315 -5.55 -0.57 -3.82
C GLU A 315 -4.80 0.76 -3.79
N ASN A 316 -4.79 1.53 -4.89
CA ASN A 316 -4.13 2.83 -4.94
C ASN A 316 -4.71 3.82 -3.92
N LYS A 317 -6.05 3.87 -3.79
CA LYS A 317 -6.71 4.77 -2.84
C LYS A 317 -6.43 4.33 -1.39
N ALA A 318 -6.55 3.04 -1.11
CA ALA A 318 -6.24 2.48 0.20
C ALA A 318 -4.79 2.74 0.62
N GLN A 319 -3.83 2.54 -0.30
CA GLN A 319 -2.42 2.81 -0.06
C GLN A 319 -2.18 4.29 0.33
N GLN A 320 -2.82 5.22 -0.39
CA GLN A 320 -2.71 6.64 -0.09
C GLN A 320 -3.34 7.00 1.26
N LEU A 321 -4.51 6.44 1.57
CA LEU A 321 -5.16 6.65 2.87
C LEU A 321 -4.29 6.12 4.02
N TYR A 322 -3.71 4.93 3.89
CA TYR A 322 -2.76 4.41 4.89
C TYR A 322 -1.55 5.32 5.05
N LYS A 323 -0.98 5.84 3.97
CA LYS A 323 0.13 6.81 4.04
C LYS A 323 -0.29 8.12 4.73
N GLN A 324 -1.50 8.63 4.47
CA GLN A 324 -2.04 9.81 5.14
C GLN A 324 -2.24 9.58 6.64
N ILE A 325 -2.75 8.41 7.02
CA ILE A 325 -2.88 8.01 8.42
C ILE A 325 -1.50 7.95 9.07
N LEU A 326 -0.52 7.31 8.45
CA LEU A 326 0.85 7.19 8.98
C LEU A 326 1.61 8.53 8.99
N ALA A 327 1.18 9.55 8.24
CA ALA A 327 1.74 10.89 8.37
C ALA A 327 1.32 11.55 9.70
N LEU A 328 0.15 11.21 10.24
CA LEU A 328 -0.39 11.73 11.50
C LEU A 328 -0.13 10.79 12.68
N TYR A 329 -0.13 9.48 12.42
CA TYR A 329 0.00 8.41 13.40
C TYR A 329 1.09 7.42 12.95
N PRO A 330 2.38 7.81 13.01
CA PRO A 330 3.47 7.11 12.30
C PRO A 330 3.64 5.64 12.63
N ALA A 331 3.25 5.20 13.83
CA ALA A 331 3.37 3.81 14.26
C ALA A 331 2.00 3.12 14.43
N ASN A 332 0.94 3.63 13.80
CA ASN A 332 -0.36 2.99 13.87
C ASN A 332 -0.30 1.60 13.21
N GLN A 333 -0.46 0.55 14.01
CA GLN A 333 -0.27 -0.82 13.56
C GLN A 333 -1.26 -1.22 12.46
N GLU A 334 -2.53 -0.80 12.56
CA GLU A 334 -3.56 -1.15 11.58
C GLU A 334 -3.23 -0.53 10.20
N ALA A 335 -2.77 0.73 10.19
CA ALA A 335 -2.32 1.36 8.95
C ALA A 335 -1.00 0.80 8.41
N LEU A 336 -0.06 0.43 9.29
CA LEU A 336 1.19 -0.22 8.88
C LEU A 336 0.93 -1.59 8.25
N TRP A 337 0.09 -2.43 8.86
CA TRP A 337 -0.32 -3.72 8.29
C TRP A 337 -1.02 -3.54 6.94
N GLY A 338 -1.98 -2.63 6.87
CA GLY A 338 -2.70 -2.35 5.62
C GLY A 338 -1.78 -1.84 4.51
N LEU A 339 -0.84 -0.95 4.82
CA LEU A 339 0.15 -0.48 3.85
C LEU A 339 1.10 -1.60 3.42
N ALA A 340 1.57 -2.42 4.36
CA ALA A 340 2.48 -3.53 4.08
C ALA A 340 1.82 -4.58 3.18
N GLU A 341 0.61 -5.05 3.52
CA GLU A 341 -0.16 -6.02 2.74
C GLU A 341 -0.41 -5.53 1.30
N ILE A 342 -0.89 -4.28 1.14
CA ILE A 342 -1.13 -3.70 -0.18
C ILE A 342 0.18 -3.54 -0.95
N SER A 343 1.23 -3.04 -0.31
CA SER A 343 2.49 -2.73 -1.00
C SER A 343 3.24 -4.00 -1.41
N VAL A 344 3.11 -5.08 -0.64
CA VAL A 344 3.58 -6.41 -1.02
C VAL A 344 2.83 -6.92 -2.25
N LYS A 345 1.49 -6.74 -2.29
CA LYS A 345 0.65 -7.18 -3.41
C LYS A 345 0.85 -6.38 -4.69
N THR A 346 1.03 -5.06 -4.59
CA THR A 346 1.04 -4.13 -5.73
C THR A 346 2.43 -3.83 -6.30
N GLY A 347 3.51 -4.27 -5.62
CA GLY A 347 4.89 -4.06 -6.06
C GLY A 347 5.63 -2.78 -5.61
N PRO A 348 5.10 -1.79 -4.87
CA PRO A 348 5.92 -0.73 -4.28
C PRO A 348 6.74 -1.26 -3.10
N VAL A 349 7.82 -1.97 -3.43
CA VAL A 349 8.73 -2.68 -2.50
C VAL A 349 9.27 -1.76 -1.40
N TYR A 350 9.54 -0.49 -1.71
CA TYR A 350 10.02 0.47 -0.71
C TYR A 350 9.00 0.70 0.42
N ASP A 351 7.74 0.93 0.08
CA ASP A 351 6.67 1.16 1.06
C ASP A 351 6.42 -0.11 1.88
N ALA A 352 6.39 -1.27 1.22
CA ALA A 352 6.29 -2.58 1.88
C ALA A 352 7.42 -2.79 2.89
N THR A 353 8.67 -2.62 2.46
CA THR A 353 9.86 -2.87 3.29
C THR A 353 9.88 -1.94 4.51
N ASN A 354 9.55 -0.66 4.32
CA ASN A 354 9.52 0.31 5.42
C ASN A 354 8.38 0.02 6.40
N ALA A 355 7.18 -0.28 5.92
CA ALA A 355 6.05 -0.62 6.79
C ALA A 355 6.35 -1.89 7.60
N ILE A 356 6.89 -2.94 6.96
CA ILE A 356 7.29 -4.18 7.64
C ILE A 356 8.36 -3.92 8.70
N LYS A 357 9.39 -3.12 8.40
CA LYS A 357 10.45 -2.77 9.36
C LYS A 357 9.90 -2.04 10.59
N GLN A 358 8.88 -1.20 10.42
CA GLN A 358 8.19 -0.55 11.53
C GLN A 358 7.33 -1.54 12.32
N LEU A 359 6.67 -2.49 11.64
CA LEU A 359 5.96 -3.58 12.31
C LEU A 359 6.90 -4.46 13.13
N GLU A 360 8.09 -4.81 12.62
CA GLU A 360 9.13 -5.53 13.36
C GLU A 360 9.61 -4.76 14.58
N THR A 361 9.78 -3.44 14.43
CA THR A 361 10.14 -2.56 15.55
C THR A 361 9.09 -2.59 16.65
N ILE A 362 7.82 -2.64 16.25
CA ILE A 362 6.72 -2.75 17.17
C ILE A 362 6.73 -4.15 17.77
N ASN A 363 6.51 -5.21 17.00
CA ASN A 363 6.43 -6.59 17.44
C ASN A 363 7.23 -7.52 16.51
N ASP A 364 8.48 -7.83 16.87
CA ASP A 364 9.39 -8.67 16.07
C ASP A 364 9.01 -10.16 16.07
N SER A 365 8.18 -10.61 17.01
CA SER A 365 7.74 -12.00 17.11
C SER A 365 6.42 -12.30 16.39
N ASP A 366 5.86 -11.36 15.63
CA ASP A 366 4.60 -11.59 14.91
C ASP A 366 4.81 -12.49 13.67
N PRO A 367 4.23 -13.70 13.63
CA PRO A 367 4.48 -14.64 12.53
C PRO A 367 4.06 -14.11 11.16
N ARG A 368 3.06 -13.21 11.12
CA ARG A 368 2.55 -12.60 9.88
C ARG A 368 3.60 -11.72 9.20
N ILE A 369 4.59 -11.21 9.94
CA ILE A 369 5.68 -10.42 9.37
C ILE A 369 6.52 -11.29 8.44
N TYR A 370 6.83 -12.53 8.84
CA TYR A 370 7.58 -13.46 8.02
C TYR A 370 6.82 -13.81 6.74
N GLU A 371 5.51 -13.96 6.80
CA GLU A 371 4.67 -14.20 5.62
C GLU A 371 4.78 -13.04 4.61
N LEU A 372 4.67 -11.79 5.07
CA LEU A 372 4.84 -10.61 4.22
C LEU A 372 6.25 -10.53 3.61
N LEU A 373 7.28 -10.85 4.40
CA LEU A 373 8.67 -10.85 3.92
C LEU A 373 8.91 -11.93 2.86
N GLU A 374 8.33 -13.12 3.01
CA GLU A 374 8.44 -14.19 2.00
C GLU A 374 7.77 -13.80 0.68
N ILE A 375 6.57 -13.20 0.73
CA ILE A 375 5.89 -12.71 -0.48
C ILE A 375 6.70 -11.58 -1.14
N LEU A 376 7.28 -10.69 -0.33
CA LEU A 376 8.13 -9.61 -0.83
C LEU A 376 9.40 -10.14 -1.51
N LYS A 377 10.03 -11.18 -0.97
CA LYS A 377 11.18 -11.85 -1.61
C LYS A 377 10.82 -12.38 -2.98
N ILE A 378 9.68 -13.07 -3.11
CA ILE A 378 9.20 -13.62 -4.38
C ILE A 378 8.96 -12.50 -5.41
N SER A 379 8.38 -11.39 -4.97
CA SER A 379 8.07 -10.23 -5.83
C SER A 379 9.32 -9.46 -6.28
N ASN A 380 10.46 -9.73 -5.66
CA ASN A 380 11.73 -9.04 -5.89
C ASN A 380 12.82 -10.00 -6.42
N LEU A 381 12.42 -11.21 -6.82
CA LEU A 381 13.32 -12.21 -7.42
C LEU A 381 13.97 -11.62 -8.67
N PRO A 382 15.29 -11.78 -8.84
CA PRO A 382 15.94 -11.38 -10.06
C PRO A 382 15.30 -12.02 -11.29
N ARG A 383 15.08 -11.20 -12.31
CA ARG A 383 14.51 -11.61 -13.59
C ARG A 383 15.61 -11.67 -14.63
N ILE A 384 15.73 -12.80 -15.33
CA ILE A 384 16.49 -12.86 -16.58
C ILE A 384 15.50 -12.86 -17.73
N THR A 385 15.71 -11.98 -18.70
CA THR A 385 14.96 -11.97 -19.95
C THR A 385 15.92 -12.29 -21.10
N VAL A 386 15.56 -13.25 -21.94
CA VAL A 386 16.21 -13.50 -23.23
C VAL A 386 15.29 -12.96 -24.32
N GLN A 387 15.83 -12.19 -25.26
CA GLN A 387 15.05 -11.57 -26.32
C GLN A 387 15.77 -11.64 -27.67
N THR A 388 14.97 -11.77 -28.72
CA THR A 388 15.41 -11.70 -30.11
C THR A 388 14.39 -10.92 -30.93
N ASP A 389 14.87 -10.06 -31.82
CA ASP A 389 14.01 -9.40 -32.80
C ASP A 389 14.61 -9.44 -34.19
N TRP A 390 13.74 -9.65 -35.17
CA TRP A 390 14.08 -9.56 -36.58
C TRP A 390 13.23 -8.49 -37.24
N TYR A 391 13.88 -7.62 -38.00
CA TYR A 391 13.27 -6.54 -38.77
C TYR A 391 13.74 -6.58 -40.22
N SER A 392 12.84 -6.31 -41.16
CA SER A 392 13.20 -6.07 -42.55
C SER A 392 12.28 -5.04 -43.22
N ASN A 393 12.77 -4.40 -44.28
CA ASN A 393 11.98 -3.46 -45.07
C ASN A 393 12.18 -3.59 -46.58
N SER A 394 11.35 -2.88 -47.35
CA SER A 394 11.35 -2.88 -48.81
C SER A 394 12.57 -2.23 -49.46
N ASN A 395 13.45 -1.58 -48.69
CA ASN A 395 14.73 -1.03 -49.19
C ASN A 395 15.90 -1.97 -48.92
N ASN A 396 15.60 -3.26 -48.73
CA ASN A 396 16.56 -4.34 -48.50
C ASN A 396 17.41 -4.14 -47.24
N TYR A 397 16.93 -3.35 -46.27
CA TYR A 397 17.55 -3.29 -44.95
C TYR A 397 16.96 -4.37 -44.05
N SER A 398 17.81 -5.02 -43.27
CA SER A 398 17.43 -5.96 -42.23
C SER A 398 18.28 -5.80 -40.98
N ARG A 399 17.64 -6.06 -39.83
CA ARG A 399 18.27 -6.09 -38.52
C ARG A 399 17.91 -7.38 -37.82
N LEU A 400 18.90 -8.01 -37.20
CA LEU A 400 18.69 -9.08 -36.23
C LEU A 400 19.31 -8.64 -34.90
N ASN A 401 18.53 -8.65 -33.83
CA ASN A 401 19.03 -8.52 -32.47
C ASN A 401 18.84 -9.82 -31.72
N SER A 402 19.81 -10.15 -30.86
CA SER A 402 19.69 -11.25 -29.91
C SER A 402 20.46 -10.89 -28.64
N GLY A 403 19.83 -11.05 -27.49
CA GLY A 403 20.42 -10.61 -26.25
C GLY A 403 19.71 -11.17 -25.03
N PHE A 404 20.25 -10.79 -23.88
CA PHE A 404 19.64 -11.05 -22.60
C PHE A 404 19.87 -9.88 -21.66
N ASP A 405 18.99 -9.74 -20.68
CA ASP A 405 19.13 -8.82 -19.57
C ASP A 405 18.82 -9.51 -18.25
N PHE A 406 19.46 -9.02 -17.20
CA PHE A 406 19.23 -9.35 -15.82
C PHE A 406 18.68 -8.10 -15.12
N GLU A 407 17.55 -8.23 -14.47
CA GLU A 407 16.86 -7.18 -13.72
C GLU A 407 16.67 -7.63 -12.28
N GLY A 408 16.99 -6.78 -11.32
CA GLY A 408 16.84 -7.10 -9.91
C GLY A 408 17.28 -5.97 -8.98
N SER A 409 16.92 -6.09 -7.71
CA SER A 409 17.33 -5.15 -6.68
C SER A 409 18.68 -5.54 -6.09
N LEU A 410 19.73 -4.73 -6.29
CA LEU A 410 21.04 -4.95 -5.64
C LEU A 410 21.01 -4.64 -4.14
N TRP A 411 20.18 -3.67 -3.75
CA TRP A 411 19.85 -3.34 -2.36
C TRP A 411 18.49 -2.62 -2.30
N ALA A 412 17.94 -2.46 -1.09
CA ALA A 412 16.62 -1.87 -0.88
C ALA A 412 16.47 -0.50 -1.59
N GLY A 413 15.48 -0.40 -2.47
CA GLY A 413 15.13 0.83 -3.17
C GLY A 413 16.00 1.19 -4.38
N LEU A 414 16.92 0.33 -4.82
CA LEU A 414 17.66 0.48 -6.07
C LEU A 414 17.39 -0.71 -7.00
N LEU A 415 16.52 -0.49 -7.99
CA LEU A 415 16.29 -1.45 -9.06
C LEU A 415 17.39 -1.30 -10.11
N THR A 416 17.97 -2.41 -10.54
CA THR A 416 19.03 -2.41 -11.56
C THR A 416 18.68 -3.35 -12.69
N LYS A 417 19.13 -2.99 -13.89
CA LYS A 417 19.00 -3.82 -15.08
C LYS A 417 20.30 -3.75 -15.87
N THR A 418 20.90 -4.89 -16.16
CA THR A 418 22.12 -5.00 -16.97
C THR A 418 21.86 -5.97 -18.10
N GLY A 419 22.48 -5.78 -19.25
CA GLY A 419 22.26 -6.70 -20.35
C GLY A 419 23.27 -6.59 -21.45
N TYR A 420 23.21 -7.59 -22.32
CA TYR A 420 24.03 -7.71 -23.51
C TYR A 420 23.12 -7.92 -24.72
N THR A 421 23.40 -7.23 -25.82
CA THR A 421 22.71 -7.41 -27.09
C THR A 421 23.72 -7.46 -28.23
N TYR A 422 23.64 -8.53 -29.02
CA TYR A 422 24.28 -8.59 -30.33
C TYR A 422 23.29 -8.12 -31.39
N SER A 423 23.73 -7.20 -32.26
CA SER A 423 22.97 -6.69 -33.39
C SER A 423 23.73 -6.93 -34.70
N ARG A 424 23.01 -7.39 -35.73
CA ARG A 424 23.52 -7.51 -37.10
C ARG A 424 22.68 -6.66 -38.03
N PHE A 425 23.32 -5.75 -38.75
CA PHE A 425 22.70 -4.82 -39.69
C PHE A 425 23.14 -5.14 -41.11
N SER A 426 22.21 -5.30 -42.05
CA SER A 426 22.49 -5.59 -43.46
C SER A 426 21.64 -4.73 -44.39
N GLN A 427 22.24 -4.18 -45.45
CA GLN A 427 21.55 -3.37 -46.46
C GLN A 427 22.25 -3.50 -47.82
N ASN A 428 21.48 -3.62 -48.90
CA ASN A 428 22.05 -3.63 -50.26
C ASN A 428 22.87 -2.35 -50.51
N GLY A 429 24.07 -2.50 -51.07
CA GLY A 429 25.00 -1.39 -51.33
C GLY A 429 25.94 -1.06 -50.15
N PHE A 430 25.79 -1.73 -49.00
CA PHE A 430 26.65 -1.52 -47.83
C PHE A 430 27.20 -2.84 -47.29
N ASN A 431 28.38 -2.77 -46.65
CA ASN A 431 28.90 -3.90 -45.89
C ASN A 431 28.03 -4.13 -44.65
N THR A 432 27.79 -5.40 -44.31
CA THR A 432 27.14 -5.77 -43.04
C THR A 432 27.95 -5.20 -41.87
N ILE A 433 27.25 -4.64 -40.89
CA ILE A 433 27.84 -4.17 -39.63
C ILE A 433 27.31 -5.03 -38.49
N ASN A 434 28.21 -5.50 -37.64
CA ASN A 434 27.86 -6.17 -36.41
C ASN A 434 28.15 -5.25 -35.22
N ARG A 435 27.27 -5.28 -34.22
CA ARG A 435 27.43 -4.52 -32.97
C ARG A 435 27.27 -5.43 -31.78
N GLN A 436 28.14 -5.24 -30.80
CA GLN A 436 27.97 -5.75 -29.43
C GLN A 436 27.63 -4.58 -28.53
N SER A 437 26.54 -4.70 -27.78
CA SER A 437 26.06 -3.68 -26.86
C SER A 437 25.98 -4.24 -25.46
N VAL A 438 26.59 -3.57 -24.49
CA VAL A 438 26.45 -3.86 -23.07
C VAL A 438 25.85 -2.64 -22.40
N PHE A 439 24.82 -2.83 -21.58
CA PHE A 439 24.21 -1.72 -20.86
C PHE A 439 24.09 -1.97 -19.36
N VAL A 440 24.11 -0.89 -18.61
CA VAL A 440 23.76 -0.86 -17.18
C VAL A 440 22.74 0.24 -16.97
N GLN A 441 21.65 -0.09 -16.29
CA GLN A 441 20.58 0.80 -15.93
C GLN A 441 20.30 0.68 -14.43
N ALA A 442 20.02 1.81 -13.79
CA ALA A 442 19.63 1.87 -12.40
C ALA A 442 18.47 2.86 -12.23
N GLU A 443 17.51 2.48 -11.40
CA GLU A 443 16.40 3.32 -10.96
C GLU A 443 16.39 3.40 -9.44
N LYS A 444 16.39 4.63 -8.92
CA LYS A 444 16.31 4.90 -7.49
C LYS A 444 15.10 5.76 -7.20
N LYS A 445 14.20 5.26 -6.35
CA LYS A 445 13.18 6.09 -5.71
C LYS A 445 13.83 6.86 -4.57
N ILE A 446 13.92 8.18 -4.70
CA ILE A 446 14.50 9.06 -3.68
C ILE A 446 13.47 9.36 -2.61
N GLN A 447 12.24 9.61 -3.02
CA GLN A 447 11.07 9.79 -2.16
C GLN A 447 9.88 9.05 -2.78
N HIS A 448 8.75 9.00 -2.07
CA HIS A 448 7.55 8.30 -2.54
C HIS A 448 7.01 8.85 -3.88
N TYR A 449 7.31 10.12 -4.22
CA TYR A 449 6.86 10.78 -5.45
C TYR A 449 7.97 11.04 -6.47
N LEU A 450 9.24 10.74 -6.18
CA LEU A 450 10.37 11.09 -7.05
C LEU A 450 11.25 9.87 -7.34
N ALA A 451 11.36 9.53 -8.62
CA ALA A 451 12.28 8.51 -9.13
C ALA A 451 13.30 9.12 -10.09
N ILE A 452 14.54 8.64 -10.02
CA ILE A 452 15.60 8.95 -10.99
C ILE A 452 16.04 7.64 -11.63
N THR A 453 16.10 7.64 -12.96
CA THR A 453 16.56 6.51 -13.76
C THR A 453 17.72 6.95 -14.63
N GLY A 454 18.81 6.18 -14.63
CA GLY A 454 19.95 6.37 -15.52
C GLY A 454 20.32 5.08 -16.22
N ARG A 455 20.71 5.17 -17.49
CA ARG A 455 21.19 4.06 -18.30
C ARG A 455 22.40 4.49 -19.13
N LEU A 456 23.39 3.61 -19.19
CA LEU A 456 24.56 3.72 -20.05
C LEU A 456 24.62 2.48 -20.93
N ASP A 457 24.82 2.65 -22.24
CA ASP A 457 25.04 1.56 -23.19
C ASP A 457 26.39 1.77 -23.90
N GLY A 458 27.30 0.80 -23.77
CA GLY A 458 28.53 0.73 -24.55
C GLY A 458 28.33 -0.08 -25.82
N ASN A 459 28.39 0.58 -26.97
CA ASN A 459 28.23 0.00 -28.30
C ASN A 459 29.60 -0.16 -28.97
N ILE A 460 29.95 -1.39 -29.36
CA ILE A 460 31.18 -1.72 -30.09
C ILE A 460 30.80 -2.30 -31.45
N TYR A 461 31.26 -1.68 -32.52
CA TYR A 461 30.97 -2.05 -33.90
C TYR A 461 32.20 -2.68 -34.57
N ASP A 462 31.99 -3.66 -35.44
CA ASP A 462 33.06 -4.34 -36.19
C ASP A 462 33.75 -3.48 -37.27
N ASN A 463 33.17 -2.32 -37.58
CA ASN A 463 33.76 -1.29 -38.43
C ASN A 463 34.69 -0.32 -37.66
N GLN A 464 35.22 -0.75 -36.51
CA GLN A 464 36.14 0.02 -35.62
C GLN A 464 35.51 1.27 -34.98
N GLN A 465 34.19 1.29 -34.82
CA GLN A 465 33.50 2.38 -34.15
C GLN A 465 33.03 1.95 -32.76
N ASN A 466 33.07 2.89 -31.82
CA ASN A 466 32.60 2.71 -30.46
C ASN A 466 31.78 3.92 -30.06
N HIS A 467 30.66 3.68 -29.39
CA HIS A 467 29.73 4.72 -28.97
C HIS A 467 29.27 4.45 -27.54
N LEU A 468 29.07 5.53 -26.78
CA LEU A 468 28.53 5.48 -25.43
C LEU A 468 27.19 6.22 -25.43
N ASN A 469 26.11 5.48 -25.33
CA ASN A 469 24.79 6.05 -25.18
C ASN A 469 24.52 6.35 -23.70
N LEU A 470 23.85 7.47 -23.43
CA LEU A 470 23.40 7.89 -22.11
C LEU A 470 21.91 8.20 -22.16
N ARG A 471 21.15 7.64 -21.23
CA ARG A 471 19.74 8.01 -21.01
C ARG A 471 19.54 8.36 -19.55
N LEU A 472 19.01 9.55 -19.30
CA LEU A 472 18.70 10.05 -17.96
C LEU A 472 17.24 10.45 -17.92
N SER A 473 16.54 10.12 -16.84
CA SER A 473 15.22 10.65 -16.61
C SER A 473 14.90 10.85 -15.14
N SER A 474 14.05 11.84 -14.87
CA SER A 474 13.42 12.09 -13.58
C SER A 474 11.92 12.00 -13.73
N THR A 475 11.28 11.23 -12.87
CA THR A 475 9.83 11.06 -12.84
C THR A 475 9.30 11.59 -11.50
N VAL A 476 8.33 12.50 -11.57
CA VAL A 476 7.64 13.10 -10.43
C VAL A 476 6.16 12.72 -10.49
N GLU A 477 5.69 12.02 -9.45
CA GLU A 477 4.27 11.77 -9.21
C GLU A 477 3.66 13.00 -8.52
N LEU A 478 2.74 13.69 -9.19
CA LEU A 478 2.11 14.89 -8.66
C LEU A 478 0.99 14.55 -7.66
N ASN A 479 0.23 13.50 -7.96
CA ASN A 479 -0.89 12.96 -7.15
C ASN A 479 -1.23 11.53 -7.65
N SER A 480 -2.35 10.94 -7.20
CA SER A 480 -2.82 9.61 -7.66
C SER A 480 -3.02 9.48 -9.17
N LEU A 481 -3.17 10.60 -9.88
CA LEU A 481 -3.60 10.64 -11.27
C LEU A 481 -2.56 11.31 -12.17
N GLY A 482 -1.58 12.02 -11.61
CA GLY A 482 -0.68 12.93 -12.31
C GLY A 482 0.77 12.47 -12.28
N VAL A 483 1.42 12.41 -13.43
CA VAL A 483 2.85 12.07 -13.58
C VAL A 483 3.52 13.05 -14.53
N VAL A 484 4.68 13.55 -14.15
CA VAL A 484 5.58 14.33 -15.01
C VAL A 484 6.89 13.57 -15.14
N LYS A 485 7.39 13.44 -16.37
CA LYS A 485 8.70 12.86 -16.63
C LYS A 485 9.52 13.77 -17.53
N LEU A 486 10.75 14.06 -17.09
CA LEU A 486 11.76 14.76 -17.86
C LEU A 486 12.83 13.75 -18.26
N SER A 487 13.20 13.72 -19.54
CA SER A 487 14.25 12.82 -20.04
C SER A 487 15.26 13.55 -20.91
N TYR A 488 16.49 13.04 -20.87
CA TYR A 488 17.60 13.42 -21.75
C TYR A 488 18.25 12.14 -22.28
N ASP A 489 18.29 11.98 -23.60
CA ASP A 489 18.91 10.84 -24.27
C ASP A 489 20.00 11.33 -25.23
N HIS A 490 21.25 10.93 -24.99
CA HIS A 490 22.36 11.05 -25.94
C HIS A 490 22.60 9.67 -26.55
N ILE A 491 22.21 9.47 -27.81
CA ILE A 491 22.21 8.12 -28.44
C ILE A 491 22.64 8.14 -29.89
N ASP A 492 23.14 7.01 -30.37
CA ASP A 492 23.32 6.76 -31.81
C ASP A 492 22.00 6.91 -32.57
N ILE A 493 22.01 7.56 -33.74
CA ILE A 493 20.80 7.70 -34.57
C ILE A 493 20.22 6.34 -34.95
N ILE A 494 21.05 5.29 -35.08
CA ILE A 494 20.58 3.92 -35.38
C ILE A 494 19.74 3.31 -34.23
N ASP A 495 19.89 3.82 -33.00
CA ASP A 495 19.13 3.42 -31.82
C ASP A 495 17.88 4.29 -31.59
N THR A 496 17.63 5.27 -32.47
CA THR A 496 16.33 5.96 -32.51
C THR A 496 15.23 4.98 -32.93
N GLU A 497 13.99 5.28 -32.53
CA GLU A 497 12.89 4.35 -32.72
C GLU A 497 12.72 3.95 -34.21
N PRO A 498 12.58 2.64 -34.50
CA PRO A 498 12.35 2.16 -35.87
C PRO A 498 11.03 2.71 -36.43
N ALA A 499 10.75 2.42 -37.71
CA ALA A 499 9.55 2.85 -38.44
C ALA A 499 8.20 2.48 -37.78
N PHE A 500 8.20 1.74 -36.67
CA PHE A 500 7.02 1.41 -35.88
C PHE A 500 6.79 2.35 -34.68
N GLY A 501 7.83 3.03 -34.19
CA GLY A 501 7.73 4.01 -33.10
C GLY A 501 7.61 5.46 -33.59
N ASN A 502 8.34 5.78 -34.67
CA ASN A 502 8.09 6.97 -35.51
C ASN A 502 7.57 6.46 -36.85
N GLN A 503 6.27 6.56 -37.07
CA GLN A 503 5.51 5.66 -37.95
C GLN A 503 5.57 5.96 -39.45
N PHE A 504 6.79 6.15 -39.93
CA PHE A 504 7.09 6.40 -41.31
C PHE A 504 8.42 5.77 -41.66
N TYR A 505 8.63 5.53 -42.95
CA TYR A 505 9.88 5.01 -43.45
C TYR A 505 11.02 6.00 -43.11
N ASN A 506 11.94 5.61 -42.22
CA ASN A 506 13.06 6.44 -41.80
C ASN A 506 13.92 6.82 -43.03
N PRO A 507 14.10 8.13 -43.33
CA PRO A 507 14.97 8.56 -44.41
C PRO A 507 16.44 8.19 -44.17
N VAL A 508 16.81 7.82 -42.94
CA VAL A 508 18.17 7.40 -42.59
C VAL A 508 18.51 6.06 -43.23
N VAL A 509 19.59 6.03 -44.02
CA VAL A 509 20.33 4.80 -44.33
C VAL A 509 20.89 4.30 -43.00
N SER A 510 20.24 3.34 -42.36
CA SER A 510 20.59 2.94 -40.98
C SER A 510 22.05 2.51 -40.85
N ILE A 511 22.61 1.83 -41.87
CA ILE A 511 24.04 1.49 -41.92
C ILE A 511 24.93 2.73 -42.18
N GLY A 512 24.41 3.70 -42.93
CA GLY A 512 25.05 4.97 -43.21
C GLY A 512 25.22 5.88 -42.00
N ALA A 513 24.16 6.03 -41.21
CA ALA A 513 24.22 6.76 -39.95
C ALA A 513 25.18 6.11 -38.94
N ALA A 514 25.18 4.77 -38.86
CA ALA A 514 26.21 4.06 -38.10
C ALA A 514 27.60 4.42 -38.64
N ARG A 515 27.86 4.29 -39.94
CA ARG A 515 29.16 4.64 -40.54
C ARG A 515 29.59 6.08 -40.26
N LEU A 516 28.67 7.04 -40.26
CA LEU A 516 28.94 8.46 -40.06
C LEU A 516 28.96 8.90 -38.60
N LYS A 517 28.79 7.97 -37.65
CA LYS A 517 28.81 8.26 -36.21
C LYS A 517 27.78 9.31 -35.78
N LEU A 518 26.64 9.33 -36.45
CA LEU A 518 25.62 10.32 -36.15
C LEU A 518 24.93 10.01 -34.82
N THR A 519 24.80 11.04 -33.99
CA THR A 519 24.15 10.97 -32.68
C THR A 519 23.06 12.03 -32.56
N THR A 520 22.17 11.87 -31.58
CA THR A 520 21.19 12.88 -31.20
C THR A 520 21.27 13.19 -29.71
N ASN A 521 21.01 14.43 -29.36
CA ASN A 521 20.63 14.86 -28.01
C ASN A 521 19.12 15.11 -27.97
N ASP A 522 18.36 14.15 -27.45
CA ASP A 522 16.92 14.23 -27.33
C ASP A 522 16.51 14.70 -25.92
N TYR A 523 15.78 15.81 -25.86
CA TYR A 523 15.18 16.37 -24.65
C TYR A 523 13.69 16.13 -24.69
N SER A 524 13.14 15.45 -23.69
CA SER A 524 11.73 15.10 -23.66
C SER A 524 11.02 15.53 -22.37
N VAL A 525 9.79 16.00 -22.54
CA VAL A 525 8.83 16.25 -21.45
C VAL A 525 7.62 15.38 -21.69
N TYR A 526 7.28 14.54 -20.72
CA TYR A 526 6.07 13.73 -20.70
C TYR A 526 5.18 14.16 -19.54
N LEU A 527 3.89 14.27 -19.79
CA LEU A 527 2.89 14.57 -18.79
C LEU A 527 1.71 13.61 -18.95
N ARG A 528 1.20 13.08 -17.84
CA ARG A 528 -0.03 12.30 -17.77
C ARG A 528 -0.89 12.83 -16.63
N GLN A 529 -2.18 12.97 -16.87
CA GLN A 529 -3.17 13.38 -15.88
C GLN A 529 -4.45 12.56 -16.05
N GLY A 530 -4.81 11.82 -15.01
CA GLY A 530 -6.11 11.18 -14.88
C GLY A 530 -7.21 12.22 -14.68
N ILE A 531 -8.30 12.09 -15.43
CA ILE A 531 -9.54 12.87 -15.27
C ILE A 531 -10.47 12.14 -14.30
N VAL A 532 -10.65 10.83 -14.53
CA VAL A 532 -11.32 9.87 -13.63
C VAL A 532 -10.47 8.61 -13.53
N LYS A 533 -10.86 7.65 -12.68
CA LYS A 533 -10.10 6.41 -12.43
C LYS A 533 -9.79 5.66 -13.73
N GLU A 534 -10.75 5.65 -14.65
CA GLU A 534 -10.70 4.91 -15.91
C GLU A 534 -10.15 5.74 -17.06
N LEU A 535 -10.04 7.08 -16.96
CA LEU A 535 -9.72 7.95 -18.09
C LEU A 535 -8.55 8.88 -17.78
N ALA A 536 -7.53 8.88 -18.63
CA ALA A 536 -6.39 9.78 -18.50
C ALA A 536 -6.02 10.44 -19.83
N LEU A 537 -5.55 11.67 -19.75
CA LEU A 537 -4.89 12.37 -20.85
C LEU A 537 -3.38 12.30 -20.64
N TRP A 538 -2.64 12.21 -21.72
CA TRP A 538 -1.19 12.29 -21.67
C TRP A 538 -0.62 12.96 -22.92
N GLY A 539 0.61 13.44 -22.80
CA GLY A 539 1.36 13.95 -23.93
C GLY A 539 2.86 13.85 -23.71
N LYS A 540 3.60 13.81 -24.82
CA LYS A 540 5.06 13.82 -24.87
C LYS A 540 5.50 14.86 -25.90
N LEU A 541 6.41 15.73 -25.52
CA LEU A 541 7.14 16.60 -26.43
C LEU A 541 8.61 16.17 -26.43
N THR A 542 9.21 16.08 -27.60
CA THR A 542 10.62 15.75 -27.78
C THR A 542 11.25 16.74 -28.76
N TYR A 543 12.35 17.36 -28.34
CA TYR A 543 13.25 18.13 -29.18
C TYR A 543 14.56 17.35 -29.31
N GLY A 544 15.00 17.07 -30.53
CA GLY A 544 16.24 16.37 -30.82
C GLY A 544 17.19 17.24 -31.62
N ASP A 545 18.45 17.29 -31.18
CA ASP A 545 19.53 18.00 -31.84
C ASP A 545 20.56 17.00 -32.36
N TYR A 546 20.64 16.84 -33.68
CA TYR A 546 21.48 15.84 -34.31
C TYR A 546 22.89 16.39 -34.54
N SER A 547 23.89 15.51 -34.45
CA SER A 547 25.30 15.88 -34.60
C SER A 547 25.70 16.41 -35.99
N ASP A 548 24.77 16.43 -36.94
CA ASP A 548 24.91 16.97 -38.29
C ASP A 548 24.04 18.21 -38.52
N ASP A 549 23.71 18.93 -37.44
CA ASP A 549 22.94 20.17 -37.41
C ASP A 549 21.48 20.03 -37.86
N ASN A 550 20.97 18.80 -38.00
CA ASN A 550 19.56 18.53 -38.25
C ASN A 550 18.75 18.58 -36.94
N LEU A 551 17.48 18.99 -37.06
CA LEU A 551 16.62 19.19 -35.90
C LEU A 551 15.37 18.34 -35.96
N LYS A 552 15.08 17.63 -34.87
CA LYS A 552 13.88 16.82 -34.68
C LYS A 552 12.92 17.51 -33.71
N LEU A 553 11.65 17.55 -34.07
CA LEU A 553 10.55 17.89 -33.18
C LEU A 553 9.50 16.79 -33.25
N SER A 554 9.08 16.28 -32.10
CA SER A 554 7.99 15.31 -32.01
C SER A 554 7.04 15.69 -30.89
N SER A 555 5.75 15.62 -31.18
CA SER A 555 4.69 15.83 -30.19
C SER A 555 3.66 14.72 -30.29
N VAL A 556 3.35 14.09 -29.16
CA VAL A 556 2.30 13.09 -29.07
C VAL A 556 1.32 13.51 -28.00
N VAL A 557 0.03 13.40 -28.29
CA VAL A 557 -1.05 13.60 -27.32
C VAL A 557 -2.03 12.44 -27.42
N GLY A 558 -2.54 11.98 -26.29
CA GLY A 558 -3.42 10.83 -26.28
C GLY A 558 -4.32 10.75 -25.07
N VAL A 559 -5.26 9.82 -25.19
CA VAL A 559 -6.21 9.44 -24.16
C VAL A 559 -6.10 7.94 -23.91
N ASP A 560 -6.03 7.57 -22.64
CA ASP A 560 -6.08 6.20 -22.17
C ASP A 560 -7.43 5.96 -21.48
N TYR A 561 -8.09 4.87 -21.82
CA TYR A 561 -9.32 4.39 -21.16
C TYR A 561 -9.10 2.97 -20.63
N SER A 562 -9.14 2.80 -19.32
CA SER A 562 -8.86 1.56 -18.60
C SER A 562 -9.99 1.23 -17.61
N PRO A 563 -11.13 0.70 -18.09
CA PRO A 563 -12.25 0.29 -17.24
C PRO A 563 -11.90 -0.93 -16.38
N GLU A 564 -12.60 -1.11 -15.26
CA GLU A 564 -12.43 -2.30 -14.39
C GLU A 564 -12.75 -3.62 -15.11
N LEU A 565 -13.68 -3.58 -16.07
CA LEU A 565 -14.05 -4.73 -16.91
C LEU A 565 -13.52 -4.48 -18.33
N PHE A 566 -12.60 -5.34 -18.78
CA PHE A 566 -11.85 -5.33 -20.06
C PHE A 566 -12.58 -4.78 -21.30
N PRO A 567 -11.89 -4.20 -22.30
CA PRO A 567 -10.43 -4.02 -22.48
C PRO A 567 -9.88 -2.61 -22.21
N ASN A 568 -8.56 -2.50 -21.99
CA ASN A 568 -7.87 -1.21 -21.97
C ASN A 568 -7.75 -0.69 -23.40
N PHE A 569 -8.07 0.58 -23.61
CA PHE A 569 -8.03 1.26 -24.89
C PHE A 569 -7.14 2.51 -24.82
N LYS A 570 -6.47 2.80 -25.92
CA LYS A 570 -5.63 3.98 -26.08
C LYS A 570 -5.89 4.57 -27.46
N ALA A 571 -6.08 5.87 -27.53
CA ALA A 571 -6.10 6.61 -28.80
C ALA A 571 -5.16 7.80 -28.71
N TYR A 572 -4.47 8.11 -29.80
CA TYR A 572 -3.50 9.19 -29.80
C TYR A 572 -3.29 9.79 -31.18
N TYR A 573 -2.77 11.02 -31.15
CA TYR A 573 -2.29 11.73 -32.32
C TYR A 573 -0.82 12.09 -32.10
N SER A 574 0.00 11.87 -33.11
CA SER A 574 1.41 12.23 -33.13
C SER A 574 1.71 13.12 -34.33
N TYR A 575 2.53 14.12 -34.10
CA TYR A 575 3.16 14.93 -35.12
C TYR A 575 4.67 14.79 -34.99
N PHE A 576 5.34 14.58 -36.11
CA PHE A 576 6.79 14.50 -36.20
C PHE A 576 7.26 15.44 -37.30
N PHE A 577 8.34 16.16 -37.00
CA PHE A 577 9.02 17.05 -37.91
C PHE A 577 10.52 16.85 -37.82
N LEU A 578 11.18 16.75 -38.97
CA LEU A 578 12.64 16.72 -39.08
C LEU A 578 13.05 17.77 -40.10
N ASN A 579 13.80 18.75 -39.64
CA ASN A 579 14.34 19.85 -40.44
C ASN A 579 15.76 19.49 -40.88
N TYR A 580 16.00 19.56 -42.19
CA TYR A 580 17.31 19.34 -42.78
C TYR A 580 18.01 20.68 -43.02
N SER A 581 18.78 21.12 -42.02
CA SER A 581 19.52 22.39 -42.08
C SER A 581 20.61 22.38 -43.16
N HIS A 582 21.19 21.20 -43.46
CA HIS A 582 22.24 21.00 -44.47
C HIS A 582 21.88 19.85 -45.42
N LYS A 583 22.28 19.95 -46.71
CA LYS A 583 22.11 18.84 -47.66
C LYS A 583 22.83 17.60 -47.11
N ALA A 584 22.08 16.51 -46.96
CA ALA A 584 22.54 15.27 -46.35
C ALA A 584 23.93 14.85 -46.82
N LEU A 585 24.73 14.32 -45.88
CA LEU A 585 25.81 13.42 -46.23
C LEU A 585 25.16 12.24 -46.96
N GLU A 586 25.42 12.10 -48.27
CA GLU A 586 24.75 11.15 -49.20
C GLU A 586 24.68 9.71 -48.69
N SER A 587 25.52 9.34 -47.71
CA SER A 587 25.51 8.01 -47.11
C SER A 587 24.61 7.85 -45.89
N ALA A 588 24.21 8.91 -45.16
CA ALA A 588 23.37 8.79 -43.95
C ALA A 588 21.87 8.97 -44.22
N TYR A 589 21.48 9.78 -45.21
CA TYR A 589 20.06 10.03 -45.51
C TYR A 589 19.78 9.84 -46.99
N PHE A 590 18.62 9.25 -47.28
CA PHE A 590 18.15 9.01 -48.64
C PHE A 590 17.54 10.24 -49.31
N ASP A 591 17.07 11.24 -48.55
CA ASP A 591 16.44 12.46 -49.06
C ASP A 591 16.72 13.65 -48.12
N PRO A 592 17.45 14.70 -48.56
CA PRO A 592 17.91 15.80 -47.72
C PRO A 592 16.89 16.93 -47.60
N SER A 593 15.63 16.60 -47.34
CA SER A 593 14.57 17.59 -47.45
C SER A 593 13.56 17.49 -46.31
N ASP A 594 13.09 18.65 -45.82
CA ASP A 594 12.25 18.74 -44.62
C ASP A 594 11.09 17.75 -44.65
N PHE A 595 10.95 17.04 -43.53
CA PHE A 595 10.06 15.91 -43.39
C PHE A 595 9.04 16.17 -42.30
N SER A 596 7.76 15.92 -42.59
CA SER A 596 6.67 16.02 -41.61
C SER A 596 5.67 14.88 -41.78
N ALA A 597 5.27 14.31 -40.65
CA ALA A 597 4.33 13.19 -40.58
C ALA A 597 3.28 13.42 -39.49
N HIS A 598 2.06 13.02 -39.82
CA HIS A 598 0.92 13.00 -38.92
C HIS A 598 0.48 11.55 -38.73
N THR A 599 0.28 11.15 -37.49
CA THR A 599 -0.11 9.78 -37.15
C THR A 599 -1.32 9.81 -36.24
N THR A 600 -2.33 9.01 -36.56
CA THR A 600 -3.43 8.70 -35.64
C THR A 600 -3.36 7.23 -35.28
N GLY A 601 -3.33 6.93 -33.99
CA GLY A 601 -3.16 5.58 -33.48
C GLY A 601 -4.25 5.15 -32.53
N MET A 602 -4.54 3.86 -32.55
CA MET A 602 -5.44 3.18 -31.62
C MET A 602 -4.81 1.87 -31.17
N ALA A 603 -4.84 1.59 -29.87
CA ALA A 603 -4.39 0.33 -29.31
C ALA A 603 -5.41 -0.22 -28.32
N TYR A 604 -5.46 -1.54 -28.22
CA TYR A 604 -6.19 -2.21 -27.16
C TYR A 604 -5.35 -3.30 -26.52
N ARG A 605 -5.62 -3.59 -25.25
CA ARG A 605 -4.94 -4.61 -24.46
C ARG A 605 -5.92 -5.32 -23.54
N VAL A 606 -5.81 -6.65 -23.51
CA VAL A 606 -6.51 -7.56 -22.61
C VAL A 606 -5.47 -8.31 -21.77
N LYS A 607 -5.73 -8.49 -20.47
CA LYS A 607 -4.87 -9.19 -19.52
C LYS A 607 -5.72 -10.10 -18.63
N SER A 608 -5.69 -11.41 -18.84
CA SER A 608 -6.23 -12.37 -17.87
C SER A 608 -5.15 -12.79 -16.87
N ASP A 609 -5.48 -13.74 -15.99
CA ASP A 609 -4.56 -14.29 -14.98
C ASP A 609 -3.26 -14.87 -15.56
N ARG A 610 -3.27 -15.32 -16.83
CA ARG A 610 -2.11 -15.95 -17.48
C ARG A 610 -1.81 -15.42 -18.88
N PHE A 611 -2.73 -14.70 -19.50
CA PHE A 611 -2.57 -14.25 -20.88
C PHE A 611 -2.63 -12.75 -20.96
N ILE A 612 -1.74 -12.17 -21.74
CA ILE A 612 -1.84 -10.79 -22.18
C ILE A 612 -1.89 -10.78 -23.69
N TYR A 613 -2.83 -10.08 -24.30
CA TYR A 613 -2.88 -9.96 -25.75
C TYR A 613 -3.49 -8.63 -26.15
N GLY A 614 -3.23 -8.24 -27.39
CA GLY A 614 -3.74 -6.98 -27.91
C GLY A 614 -3.19 -6.67 -29.27
N GLY A 615 -3.47 -5.46 -29.69
CA GLY A 615 -2.97 -4.95 -30.95
C GLY A 615 -3.02 -3.43 -31.00
N GLU A 616 -2.29 -2.91 -31.98
CA GLU A 616 -2.22 -1.49 -32.28
C GLU A 616 -2.37 -1.30 -33.77
N TRP A 617 -3.21 -0.34 -34.15
CA TRP A 617 -3.38 0.11 -35.52
C TRP A 617 -3.07 1.58 -35.62
N ASN A 618 -2.42 1.97 -36.71
CA ASN A 618 -2.12 3.35 -36.96
C ASN A 618 -2.27 3.74 -38.42
N LEU A 619 -2.73 4.98 -38.62
CA LEU A 619 -2.83 5.66 -39.90
C LEU A 619 -1.86 6.83 -39.94
N ASN A 620 -1.03 6.84 -40.97
CA ASN A 620 0.06 7.78 -41.17
C ASN A 620 -0.18 8.62 -42.42
N TYR A 621 0.07 9.91 -42.32
CA TYR A 621 -0.01 10.85 -43.43
C TYR A 621 1.28 11.65 -43.52
N LEU A 622 1.94 11.57 -44.68
CA LEU A 622 3.10 12.38 -45.01
C LEU A 622 2.65 13.65 -45.73
N GLN A 623 2.92 14.80 -45.13
CA GLN A 623 2.37 16.07 -45.60
C GLN A 623 2.89 16.45 -46.99
N ARG A 624 4.18 16.19 -47.26
CA ARG A 624 4.86 16.63 -48.48
C ARG A 624 4.58 15.73 -49.68
N SER A 625 4.68 14.42 -49.51
CA SER A 625 4.36 13.44 -50.57
C SER A 625 2.86 13.16 -50.74
N GLY A 626 2.03 13.54 -49.75
CA GLY A 626 0.65 13.08 -49.66
C GLY A 626 0.53 11.57 -49.44
N GLY A 627 1.60 10.94 -48.98
CA GLY A 627 1.67 9.50 -48.73
C GLY A 627 0.82 9.08 -47.55
N ILE A 628 0.18 7.92 -47.66
CA ILE A 628 -0.61 7.29 -46.61
C ILE A 628 0.03 5.96 -46.23
N GLY A 629 0.33 5.82 -44.95
CA GLY A 629 0.89 4.61 -44.35
C GLY A 629 -0.07 3.98 -43.35
N ASN A 630 0.02 2.67 -43.19
CA ASN A 630 -0.72 1.91 -42.18
C ASN A 630 0.23 0.98 -41.45
N THR A 631 0.08 0.93 -40.13
CA THR A 631 0.80 -0.02 -39.27
C THR A 631 -0.20 -0.89 -38.55
N ILE A 632 0.05 -2.20 -38.51
CA ILE A 632 -0.66 -3.15 -37.65
C ILE A 632 0.38 -3.84 -36.78
N SER A 633 0.13 -3.87 -35.48
CA SER A 633 0.86 -4.67 -34.50
C SER A 633 -0.10 -5.58 -33.77
N ILE A 634 0.32 -6.82 -33.55
CA ILE A 634 -0.34 -7.77 -32.68
C ILE A 634 0.66 -8.33 -31.69
N PHE A 635 0.23 -8.56 -30.46
CA PHE A 635 1.07 -9.20 -29.46
C PHE A 635 0.29 -10.17 -28.60
N THR A 636 1.01 -11.15 -28.07
CA THR A 636 0.52 -12.10 -27.09
C THR A 636 1.62 -12.40 -26.07
N GLY A 637 1.22 -12.72 -24.85
CA GLY A 637 2.10 -13.19 -23.81
C GLY A 637 1.39 -14.22 -22.94
N LEU A 638 2.18 -15.15 -22.42
CA LEU A 638 1.76 -16.28 -21.61
C LEU A 638 2.64 -16.33 -20.36
N ASP A 639 2.04 -16.23 -19.19
CA ASP A 639 2.70 -16.53 -17.92
C ASP A 639 2.64 -18.04 -17.67
N ILE A 640 3.81 -18.66 -17.47
CA ILE A 640 4.00 -20.10 -17.26
C ILE A 640 4.33 -20.31 -15.78
N GLY A 641 3.32 -20.74 -15.02
CA GLY A 641 3.45 -20.80 -13.56
C GLY A 641 3.55 -19.39 -12.96
N ASN A 642 4.35 -19.24 -11.89
CA ASN A 642 4.53 -17.97 -11.19
C ASN A 642 5.89 -17.31 -11.47
N THR A 643 6.78 -17.98 -12.22
CA THR A 643 8.19 -17.57 -12.35
C THR A 643 8.64 -17.40 -13.79
N GLN A 644 7.82 -17.75 -14.79
CA GLN A 644 8.25 -17.70 -16.19
C GLN A 644 7.19 -17.03 -17.05
N GLY A 645 7.61 -16.46 -18.18
CA GLY A 645 6.67 -16.00 -19.17
C GLY A 645 7.28 -15.83 -20.55
N LEU A 646 6.43 -15.97 -21.56
CA LEU A 646 6.75 -15.83 -22.97
C LEU A 646 5.99 -14.64 -23.54
N HIS A 647 6.62 -13.86 -24.41
CA HIS A 647 5.97 -12.79 -25.14
C HIS A 647 6.41 -12.80 -26.62
N CYS A 648 5.43 -12.60 -27.50
CA CYS A 648 5.60 -12.55 -28.94
C CYS A 648 4.86 -11.33 -29.48
N GLU A 649 5.52 -10.57 -30.35
CA GLU A 649 4.94 -9.42 -31.03
C GLU A 649 5.29 -9.48 -32.52
N ALA A 650 4.30 -9.20 -33.37
CA ALA A 650 4.47 -9.09 -34.81
C ALA A 650 3.96 -7.73 -35.29
N LYS A 651 4.71 -7.09 -36.19
CA LYS A 651 4.35 -5.79 -36.79
C LYS A 651 4.47 -5.85 -38.29
N TYR A 652 3.55 -5.17 -38.96
CA TYR A 652 3.58 -4.94 -40.39
C TYR A 652 3.25 -3.48 -40.68
N PHE A 653 4.04 -2.87 -41.56
CA PHE A 653 3.88 -1.51 -42.05
C PHE A 653 3.77 -1.54 -43.57
N TYR A 654 2.86 -0.73 -44.10
CA TYR A 654 2.72 -0.50 -45.54
C TYR A 654 2.43 0.97 -45.82
N GLN A 655 3.06 1.54 -46.83
CA GLN A 655 2.86 2.92 -47.26
C GLN A 655 2.78 3.02 -48.77
N ASN A 656 1.76 3.73 -49.26
CA ASN A 656 1.47 3.79 -50.69
C ASN A 656 2.43 4.68 -51.47
N ARG A 657 2.98 5.72 -50.86
CA ARG A 657 3.93 6.69 -51.45
C ARG A 657 4.82 7.22 -50.36
N GLY A 658 6.13 7.20 -50.58
CA GLY A 658 7.12 7.86 -49.72
C GLY A 658 7.40 9.29 -50.19
N GLU A 659 8.34 9.95 -49.53
CA GLU A 659 8.86 11.24 -49.99
C GLU A 659 9.44 11.15 -51.41
N ASN A 660 9.32 12.25 -52.16
CA ASN A 660 9.71 12.33 -53.56
C ASN A 660 11.23 12.18 -53.70
N ARG A 661 11.69 10.97 -54.03
CA ARG A 661 13.08 10.67 -54.34
C ARG A 661 13.38 11.01 -55.80
N ASP A 662 14.58 11.53 -56.07
CA ASP A 662 15.07 11.82 -57.43
C ASP A 662 15.13 10.58 -58.37
N SER A 663 14.78 9.38 -57.91
CA SER A 663 14.79 8.16 -58.74
C SER A 663 13.83 7.04 -58.31
N PHE A 664 12.95 7.22 -57.31
CA PHE A 664 12.06 6.15 -56.86
C PHE A 664 10.72 6.65 -56.32
N SER A 665 9.67 6.57 -57.14
CA SER A 665 8.27 6.66 -56.69
C SER A 665 7.74 5.25 -56.45
N GLY A 666 7.57 4.83 -55.20
CA GLY A 666 7.18 3.45 -54.90
C GLY A 666 6.41 3.26 -53.59
N HIS A 667 5.90 2.04 -53.42
CA HIS A 667 5.32 1.56 -52.16
C HIS A 667 6.43 1.15 -51.19
N TYR A 668 6.22 1.35 -49.89
CA TYR A 668 7.13 0.94 -48.83
C TYR A 668 6.46 -0.07 -47.92
N ALA A 669 7.24 -1.04 -47.45
CA ALA A 669 6.77 -2.00 -46.47
C ALA A 669 7.87 -2.33 -45.46
N ALA A 670 7.48 -2.65 -44.23
CA ALA A 670 8.39 -3.16 -43.21
C ALA A 670 7.68 -4.19 -42.34
N GLN A 671 8.46 -5.09 -41.75
CA GLN A 671 7.96 -6.12 -40.85
C GLN A 671 8.92 -6.33 -39.68
N GLN A 672 8.36 -6.69 -38.53
CA GLN A 672 9.12 -7.05 -37.33
C GLN A 672 8.49 -8.24 -36.62
N ILE A 673 9.33 -9.12 -36.10
CA ILE A 673 8.95 -10.15 -35.13
C ILE A 673 9.86 -10.00 -33.91
N LEU A 674 9.27 -9.94 -32.73
CA LEU A 674 9.94 -9.94 -31.44
C LEU A 674 9.51 -11.20 -30.67
N LEU A 675 10.48 -11.92 -30.12
CA LEU A 675 10.25 -12.98 -29.16
C LEU A 675 11.05 -12.68 -27.90
N SER A 676 10.42 -12.81 -26.75
CA SER A 676 11.09 -12.70 -25.46
C SER A 676 10.57 -13.76 -24.49
N TYR A 677 11.47 -14.23 -23.64
CA TYR A 677 11.20 -15.20 -22.60
C TYR A 677 11.89 -14.75 -21.33
N PHE A 678 11.19 -14.80 -20.20
CA PHE A 678 11.76 -14.45 -18.91
C PHE A 678 11.61 -15.55 -17.87
N ILE A 679 12.53 -15.57 -16.91
CA ILE A 679 12.52 -16.41 -15.70
C ILE A 679 12.84 -15.54 -14.47
N LEU A 680 12.10 -15.74 -13.39
CA LEU A 680 12.35 -15.23 -12.04
C LEU A 680 13.16 -16.27 -11.24
N PHE A 681 14.21 -15.82 -10.56
CA PHE A 681 15.19 -16.64 -9.83
C PHE A 681 15.12 -16.49 -8.33
#